data_AF-A0A821YM99-F1
#
_entry.id   AF-A0A821YM99-F1
#
_cell.length_a   1.000
_cell.length_b   1.000
_cell.length_c   1.000
_cell.angle_alpha   90.00
_cell.angle_beta   90.00
_cell.angle_gamma   90.00
#
_symmetry.space_group_name_H-M   'P 1'
#
loop_
_entity.id
_entity.type
_entity.pdbx_description
1 polymer ?
#
loop_
_entity_poly.entity_id
_entity_poly.type
_entity_poly.pdbx_seq_one_letter_code
_entity_poly.pdbx_strand_id
1 'polypeptide(L)'
;MFEHLSYLLENSSMLLSRPSLRGSAPLDVASASVMDNNELALALRESHLEKIASYLSRCGTTRNEDLFLQGYHDIGWDPVDGERFLDFLKFCVWVNGDTVEENADLVVRLLIRRPDCLGPALRGEGGGLLKAIREGIAQSLYIARRQNSDDPVIQAAYQEIIDDESMHNLNEEYDHLQVRLPYTDDEEYIDLGAAELSFYAILVELLGRCAPSEETIKMGKQNAIRAKSILKSLVSMHDLEGVLGLKFLLSNENSMPPGLQPSHKMSIILFLERVYGIPDQETFFRLIEEAFLPDIRCATILDMAAVSESDLALALNRYLCTSVIPLMTSHVHYFDNCDHRSSLLESILHTIYRLSKCRSLTKNQLDSICAFLLAFASQLKPSMMTPLLRKLVHDVPALTDQTIVPLRMLTQWYEQCSRYYTIAATEEEKRLTMMLFQKIFDALASRAYDPELFGKALPCLTAIGSALSPDYAYSITQQDNLNHEREKVEMSRSYEPNPTDTSNVILSPALEDFVKAYAESVHDQWSYAKIEQGWTYGEQINDKYRQHPNLKPYKLLDRMDIAKLEDPIREALKSIEKLQFHLEKTDTGMTRIATKPLQRKKQKDKNVPDYAPKALDFNSVTMNRDMQDLSEALARNAHEIWAKQLKDRLAAIGGGLHCRLVPFELLTDKEKQKDLKFYQDLVKYLHTFGYRVVKTVYETNTTISNLTLRVASASTLINDKRFASSLLEKLLEYVERASITMQNYKESSKFSLHETYRLTTKDVKFFGKVVLPLIEKYFQAHRNYFIIPPSLKTGNSYASVKEKEMSCSLFCKLAFLLRQKFSAFGNDVSITVRCLKVLVRAIDV
;
A
#
# COMPACT_ATOMS: atom_id res chain seq x y z
N MET A 1 -24.28 0.46 -41.40
CA MET A 1 -23.45 -0.69 -40.94
C MET A 1 -24.27 -1.73 -40.19
N PHE A 2 -25.02 -1.35 -39.14
CA PHE A 2 -25.84 -2.29 -38.35
C PHE A 2 -26.86 -3.09 -39.18
N GLU A 3 -27.46 -2.51 -40.23
CA GLU A 3 -28.35 -3.25 -41.15
C GLU A 3 -27.66 -4.43 -41.85
N HIS A 4 -26.34 -4.35 -42.05
CA HIS A 4 -25.52 -5.40 -42.64
C HIS A 4 -24.83 -6.28 -41.59
N LEU A 5 -25.20 -6.17 -40.31
CA LEU A 5 -24.59 -6.92 -39.21
C LEU A 5 -24.66 -8.43 -39.46
N SER A 6 -25.79 -8.94 -39.96
CA SER A 6 -25.93 -10.36 -40.31
C SER A 6 -24.84 -10.82 -41.28
N TYR A 7 -24.53 -10.03 -42.31
CA TYR A 7 -23.50 -10.34 -43.30
C TYR A 7 -22.08 -10.31 -42.69
N LEU A 8 -21.81 -9.31 -41.85
CA LEU A 8 -20.53 -9.20 -41.15
C LEU A 8 -20.29 -10.40 -40.21
N LEU A 9 -21.33 -10.83 -39.49
CA LEU A 9 -21.29 -12.00 -38.61
C LEU A 9 -21.19 -13.34 -39.34
N GLU A 10 -21.43 -13.41 -40.65
CA GLU A 10 -21.15 -14.66 -41.41
C GLU A 10 -19.68 -14.81 -41.74
N ASN A 11 -18.97 -13.70 -41.83
CA ASN A 11 -17.57 -13.62 -42.22
C ASN A 11 -16.68 -13.22 -41.02
N SER A 12 -17.19 -13.34 -39.79
CA SER A 12 -16.53 -12.84 -38.59
C SER A 12 -15.27 -13.59 -38.19
N SER A 13 -15.11 -14.85 -38.62
CA SER A 13 -13.92 -15.67 -38.33
C SER A 13 -12.74 -15.37 -39.25
N MET A 14 -12.87 -14.46 -40.21
CA MET A 14 -11.79 -14.15 -41.15
C MET A 14 -10.75 -13.25 -40.49
N LEU A 15 -9.47 -13.65 -40.61
CA LEU A 15 -8.30 -12.83 -40.29
C LEU A 15 -8.16 -12.46 -38.80
N LEU A 16 -8.83 -13.20 -37.91
CA LEU A 16 -8.77 -12.94 -36.45
C LEU A 16 -7.41 -13.30 -35.84
N SER A 17 -6.74 -14.32 -36.38
CA SER A 17 -5.41 -14.79 -35.99
C SER A 17 -4.26 -13.86 -36.38
N ARG A 18 -4.53 -12.71 -37.02
CA ARG A 18 -3.51 -11.76 -37.50
C ARG A 18 -3.52 -10.46 -36.68
N PRO A 19 -2.52 -10.24 -35.79
CA PRO A 19 -2.43 -9.03 -34.98
C PRO A 19 -2.41 -7.73 -35.78
N SER A 20 -1.72 -7.71 -36.93
CA SER A 20 -1.60 -6.55 -37.82
C SER A 20 -2.93 -6.06 -38.40
N LEU A 21 -3.94 -6.93 -38.46
CA LEU A 21 -5.28 -6.62 -38.98
C LEU A 21 -6.30 -6.28 -37.89
N ARG A 22 -5.87 -6.21 -36.62
CA ARG A 22 -6.72 -5.83 -35.49
C ARG A 22 -7.33 -4.44 -35.72
N GLY A 23 -8.65 -4.35 -35.60
CA GLY A 23 -9.42 -3.14 -35.87
C GLY A 23 -9.97 -3.04 -37.30
N SER A 24 -9.55 -3.93 -38.21
CA SER A 24 -10.00 -3.98 -39.61
C SER A 24 -10.76 -5.25 -39.98
N ALA A 25 -10.80 -6.25 -39.08
CA ALA A 25 -11.51 -7.50 -39.33
C ALA A 25 -13.03 -7.27 -39.41
N PRO A 26 -13.79 -8.11 -40.15
CA PRO A 26 -15.24 -7.99 -40.22
C PRO A 26 -15.93 -7.99 -38.85
N LEU A 27 -15.37 -8.71 -37.87
CA LEU A 27 -15.85 -8.71 -36.49
C LEU A 27 -15.62 -7.37 -35.77
N ASP A 28 -14.50 -6.69 -36.01
CA ASP A 28 -14.26 -5.35 -35.42
C ASP A 28 -15.23 -4.32 -35.95
N VAL A 29 -15.53 -4.38 -37.26
CA VAL A 29 -16.55 -3.53 -37.89
C VAL A 29 -17.94 -3.84 -37.34
N ALA A 30 -18.24 -5.12 -37.07
CA ALA A 30 -19.47 -5.53 -36.40
C ALA A 30 -19.54 -4.96 -34.97
N SER A 31 -18.48 -5.09 -34.17
CA SER A 31 -18.38 -4.51 -32.82
C SER A 31 -18.60 -3.00 -32.83
N ALA A 32 -17.89 -2.28 -33.70
CA ALA A 32 -18.01 -0.84 -33.83
C ALA A 32 -19.40 -0.38 -34.26
N SER A 33 -20.18 -1.23 -34.94
CA SER A 33 -21.55 -0.91 -35.34
C SER A 33 -22.58 -0.94 -34.20
N VAL A 34 -22.23 -1.58 -33.07
CA VAL A 34 -23.09 -1.74 -31.89
C VAL A 34 -22.59 -0.92 -30.70
N MET A 35 -21.27 -0.68 -30.63
CA MET A 35 -20.59 -0.01 -29.53
C MET A 35 -21.21 1.35 -29.18
N ASP A 36 -21.33 1.62 -27.87
CA ASP A 36 -21.82 2.87 -27.27
C ASP A 36 -23.24 3.31 -27.69
N ASN A 37 -24.04 2.41 -28.30
CA ASN A 37 -25.39 2.71 -28.76
C ASN A 37 -26.45 1.75 -28.16
N ASN A 38 -27.25 2.27 -27.24
CA ASN A 38 -28.24 1.48 -26.50
C ASN A 38 -29.41 1.02 -27.39
N GLU A 39 -29.84 1.85 -28.35
CA GLU A 39 -30.95 1.49 -29.25
C GLU A 39 -30.56 0.32 -30.17
N LEU A 40 -29.33 0.33 -30.68
CA LEU A 40 -28.82 -0.73 -31.54
C LEU A 40 -28.55 -2.02 -30.76
N ALA A 41 -28.06 -1.91 -29.52
CA ALA A 41 -27.90 -3.06 -28.64
C ALA A 41 -29.23 -3.76 -28.36
N LEU A 42 -30.31 -3.00 -28.12
CA LEU A 42 -31.66 -3.55 -27.95
C LEU A 42 -32.27 -4.09 -29.25
N ALA A 43 -31.84 -3.61 -30.42
CA ALA A 43 -32.28 -4.09 -31.72
C ALA A 43 -31.57 -5.40 -32.17
N LEU A 44 -30.64 -5.93 -31.38
CA LEU A 44 -29.96 -7.19 -31.66
C LEU A 44 -30.94 -8.37 -31.67
N ARG A 45 -30.76 -9.28 -32.62
CA ARG A 45 -31.57 -10.50 -32.71
C ARG A 45 -30.87 -11.65 -32.03
N GLU A 46 -31.63 -12.57 -31.45
CA GLU A 46 -31.09 -13.80 -30.85
C GLU A 46 -30.22 -14.59 -31.82
N SER A 47 -30.58 -14.62 -33.12
CA SER A 47 -29.79 -15.25 -34.18
C SER A 47 -28.37 -14.69 -34.32
N HIS A 48 -28.17 -13.39 -34.02
CA HIS A 48 -26.86 -12.75 -34.10
C HIS A 48 -25.93 -13.26 -32.99
N LEU A 49 -26.43 -13.28 -31.76
CA LEU A 49 -25.67 -13.74 -30.58
C LEU A 49 -25.46 -15.27 -30.60
N GLU A 50 -26.45 -16.03 -31.06
CA GLU A 50 -26.32 -17.48 -31.20
C GLU A 50 -25.22 -17.87 -32.18
N LYS A 51 -25.07 -17.12 -33.28
CA LYS A 51 -24.03 -17.36 -34.29
C LYS A 51 -22.63 -17.14 -33.70
N ILE A 52 -22.42 -16.05 -32.96
CA ILE A 52 -21.16 -15.81 -32.26
C ILE A 52 -20.89 -16.89 -31.21
N ALA A 53 -21.89 -17.27 -30.41
CA ALA A 53 -21.74 -18.36 -29.45
C ALA A 53 -21.40 -19.71 -30.12
N SER A 54 -21.85 -19.94 -31.35
CA SER A 54 -21.49 -21.14 -32.11
C SER A 54 -20.03 -21.13 -32.58
N TYR A 55 -19.50 -19.97 -32.99
CA TYR A 55 -18.08 -19.82 -33.33
C TYR A 55 -17.20 -19.95 -32.08
N LEU A 56 -17.57 -19.31 -30.97
CA LEU A 56 -16.88 -19.43 -29.70
C LEU A 56 -16.84 -20.88 -29.18
N SER A 57 -17.92 -21.64 -29.33
CA SER A 57 -17.97 -23.07 -28.99
C SER A 57 -17.01 -23.91 -29.84
N ARG A 58 -16.79 -23.53 -31.10
CA ARG A 58 -15.77 -24.19 -31.96
C ARG A 58 -14.37 -23.86 -31.46
N CYS A 59 -14.07 -22.61 -31.13
CA CYS A 59 -12.78 -22.21 -30.55
C CYS A 59 -12.43 -23.04 -29.30
N GLY A 60 -13.41 -23.36 -28.44
CA GLY A 60 -13.19 -24.18 -27.24
C GLY A 60 -12.95 -25.69 -27.49
N THR A 61 -13.13 -26.18 -28.71
CA THR A 61 -13.02 -27.61 -29.06
C THR A 61 -12.04 -27.93 -30.18
N THR A 62 -11.71 -26.93 -31.01
CA THR A 62 -10.81 -27.08 -32.15
C THR A 62 -9.56 -26.25 -31.98
N ARG A 63 -8.40 -26.81 -32.35
CA ARG A 63 -7.15 -26.07 -32.47
C ARG A 63 -7.19 -25.03 -33.59
N ASN A 64 -6.39 -23.98 -33.46
CA ASN A 64 -6.18 -23.02 -34.54
C ASN A 64 -5.24 -23.62 -35.61
N GLU A 65 -5.77 -23.88 -36.81
CA GLU A 65 -4.99 -24.47 -37.90
C GLU A 65 -3.90 -23.53 -38.44
N ASP A 66 -4.18 -22.21 -38.48
CA ASP A 66 -3.22 -21.22 -38.98
C ASP A 66 -1.99 -21.14 -38.07
N LEU A 67 -2.20 -21.06 -36.75
CA LEU A 67 -1.11 -21.03 -35.78
C LEU A 67 -0.32 -22.35 -35.77
N PHE A 68 -1.01 -23.49 -35.88
CA PHE A 68 -0.33 -24.78 -35.96
C PHE A 68 0.57 -24.88 -37.20
N LEU A 69 0.12 -24.36 -38.36
CA LEU A 69 0.92 -24.30 -39.58
C LEU A 69 2.12 -23.36 -39.46
N GLN A 70 2.02 -22.29 -38.67
CA GLN A 70 3.11 -21.38 -38.35
C GLN A 70 4.14 -21.97 -37.35
N GLY A 71 3.86 -23.14 -36.78
CA GLY A 71 4.78 -23.85 -35.89
C GLY A 71 4.51 -23.65 -34.40
N TYR A 72 3.39 -23.01 -34.03
CA TYR A 72 2.95 -22.94 -32.64
C TYR A 72 2.57 -24.32 -32.08
N HIS A 73 2.70 -24.50 -30.77
CA HIS A 73 2.35 -25.74 -30.10
C HIS A 73 0.82 -25.91 -30.04
N ASP A 74 0.37 -27.16 -30.11
CA ASP A 74 -1.05 -27.49 -30.12
C ASP A 74 -1.58 -27.58 -28.69
N ILE A 75 -2.38 -26.59 -28.28
CA ILE A 75 -3.10 -26.56 -26.99
C ILE A 75 -4.48 -27.21 -27.06
N GLY A 76 -4.96 -27.62 -28.24
CA GLY A 76 -6.26 -28.28 -28.43
C GLY A 76 -7.50 -27.37 -28.40
N TRP A 77 -7.32 -26.05 -28.27
CA TRP A 77 -8.36 -25.02 -28.34
C TRP A 77 -7.77 -23.69 -28.85
N ASP A 78 -8.60 -22.69 -29.11
CA ASP A 78 -8.18 -21.40 -29.67
C ASP A 78 -8.55 -20.21 -28.77
N PRO A 79 -7.61 -19.72 -27.94
CA PRO A 79 -7.80 -18.53 -27.12
C PRO A 79 -7.75 -17.22 -27.94
N VAL A 80 -7.06 -17.20 -29.08
CA VAL A 80 -6.81 -15.98 -29.88
C VAL A 80 -8.09 -15.53 -30.58
N ASP A 81 -8.76 -16.43 -31.29
CA ASP A 81 -10.05 -16.10 -31.90
C ASP A 81 -11.13 -15.96 -30.82
N GLY A 82 -11.06 -16.80 -29.77
CA GLY A 82 -11.97 -16.81 -28.64
C GLY A 82 -12.08 -15.45 -27.94
N GLU A 83 -10.95 -14.78 -27.65
CA GLU A 83 -10.95 -13.48 -26.99
C GLU A 83 -11.72 -12.42 -27.80
N ARG A 84 -11.65 -12.48 -29.13
CA ARG A 84 -12.27 -11.50 -30.04
C ARG A 84 -13.78 -11.66 -30.08
N PHE A 85 -14.27 -12.91 -30.08
CA PHE A 85 -15.70 -13.18 -29.99
C PHE A 85 -16.29 -12.77 -28.64
N LEU A 86 -15.56 -12.98 -27.54
CA LEU A 86 -15.97 -12.52 -26.22
C LEU A 86 -16.03 -10.99 -26.14
N ASP A 87 -15.07 -10.29 -26.76
CA ASP A 87 -15.05 -8.83 -26.79
C ASP A 87 -16.25 -8.24 -27.55
N PHE A 88 -16.67 -8.88 -28.66
CA PHE A 88 -17.92 -8.51 -29.34
C PHE A 88 -19.15 -8.68 -28.42
N LEU A 89 -19.26 -9.81 -27.71
CA LEU A 89 -20.36 -10.03 -26.76
C LEU A 89 -20.36 -9.00 -25.63
N LYS A 90 -19.17 -8.56 -25.19
CA LYS A 90 -19.02 -7.51 -24.17
C LYS A 90 -19.67 -6.19 -24.60
N PHE A 91 -19.44 -5.75 -25.84
CA PHE A 91 -20.08 -4.54 -26.38
C PHE A 91 -21.59 -4.67 -26.58
N CYS A 92 -22.10 -5.89 -26.78
CA CYS A 92 -23.53 -6.15 -26.90
C CYS A 92 -24.27 -6.07 -25.55
N VAL A 93 -23.57 -6.39 -24.45
CA VAL A 93 -24.16 -6.48 -23.11
C VAL A 93 -23.94 -5.21 -22.29
N TRP A 94 -22.86 -4.46 -22.53
CA TRP A 94 -22.48 -3.30 -21.72
C TRP A 94 -22.35 -2.05 -22.57
N VAL A 95 -23.21 -1.06 -22.32
CA VAL A 95 -23.30 0.16 -23.11
C VAL A 95 -23.42 1.36 -22.19
N ASN A 96 -22.57 2.38 -22.39
CA ASN A 96 -22.61 3.65 -21.63
C ASN A 96 -22.59 3.53 -20.09
N GLY A 97 -22.03 2.44 -19.55
CA GLY A 97 -21.94 2.21 -18.11
C GLY A 97 -23.10 1.41 -17.51
N ASP A 98 -24.03 0.93 -18.34
CA ASP A 98 -25.17 0.13 -17.92
C ASP A 98 -25.21 -1.23 -18.62
N THR A 99 -25.79 -2.22 -17.93
CA THR A 99 -26.02 -3.56 -18.48
C THR A 99 -27.34 -3.62 -19.25
N VAL A 100 -27.28 -4.09 -20.49
CA VAL A 100 -28.47 -4.42 -21.30
C VAL A 100 -28.98 -5.79 -20.86
N GLU A 101 -29.92 -5.81 -19.91
CA GLU A 101 -30.41 -7.01 -19.22
C GLU A 101 -30.96 -8.11 -20.17
N GLU A 102 -31.65 -7.74 -21.26
CA GLU A 102 -32.18 -8.70 -22.24
C GLU A 102 -31.07 -9.47 -22.96
N ASN A 103 -30.03 -8.75 -23.39
CA ASN A 103 -28.85 -9.34 -24.02
C ASN A 103 -28.03 -10.15 -23.01
N ALA A 104 -27.87 -9.65 -21.78
CA ALA A 104 -27.15 -10.32 -20.71
C ALA A 104 -27.74 -11.70 -20.39
N ASP A 105 -29.06 -11.78 -20.18
CA ASP A 105 -29.76 -13.04 -19.87
C ASP A 105 -29.63 -14.05 -21.03
N LEU A 106 -29.74 -13.56 -22.26
CA LEU A 106 -29.56 -14.41 -23.44
C LEU A 106 -28.12 -14.92 -23.59
N VAL A 107 -27.12 -14.06 -23.43
CA VAL A 107 -25.70 -14.45 -23.51
C VAL A 107 -25.37 -15.49 -22.44
N VAL A 108 -25.77 -15.25 -21.18
CA VAL A 108 -25.57 -16.22 -20.09
C VAL A 108 -26.21 -17.57 -20.42
N ARG A 109 -27.45 -17.56 -20.93
CA ARG A 109 -28.15 -18.78 -21.33
C ARG A 109 -27.46 -19.53 -22.47
N LEU A 110 -26.95 -18.81 -23.48
CA LEU A 110 -26.22 -19.40 -24.61
C LEU A 110 -24.90 -20.04 -24.15
N LEU A 111 -24.14 -19.38 -23.28
CA LEU A 111 -22.88 -19.88 -22.74
C LEU A 111 -23.08 -21.13 -21.88
N ILE A 112 -24.11 -21.18 -21.03
CA ILE A 112 -24.38 -22.36 -20.20
C ILE A 112 -24.84 -23.56 -21.03
N ARG A 113 -25.58 -23.32 -22.12
CA ARG A 113 -26.01 -24.39 -23.04
C ARG A 113 -24.85 -25.00 -23.84
N ARG A 114 -23.73 -24.28 -23.96
CA ARG A 114 -22.53 -24.67 -24.69
C ARG A 114 -21.31 -24.49 -23.79
N PRO A 115 -21.03 -25.42 -22.87
CA PRO A 115 -19.95 -25.28 -21.88
C PRO A 115 -18.56 -25.12 -22.53
N ASP A 116 -18.40 -25.54 -23.79
CA ASP A 116 -17.18 -25.35 -24.57
C ASP A 116 -16.81 -23.87 -24.76
N CYS A 117 -17.78 -22.96 -24.73
CA CYS A 117 -17.53 -21.52 -24.82
C CYS A 117 -16.76 -20.95 -23.61
N LEU A 118 -16.72 -21.66 -22.48
CA LEU A 118 -16.09 -21.20 -21.24
C LEU A 118 -14.58 -21.49 -21.20
N GLY A 119 -14.06 -22.21 -22.19
CA GLY A 119 -12.70 -22.70 -22.22
C GLY A 119 -12.49 -23.96 -21.35
N PRO A 120 -11.32 -24.62 -21.49
CA PRO A 120 -11.07 -25.91 -20.84
C PRO A 120 -11.07 -25.89 -19.30
N ALA A 121 -10.74 -24.75 -18.68
CA ALA A 121 -10.59 -24.67 -17.23
C ALA A 121 -11.92 -24.46 -16.48
N LEU A 122 -12.91 -23.83 -17.13
CA LEU A 122 -14.20 -23.47 -16.52
C LEU A 122 -15.36 -24.39 -16.95
N ARG A 123 -15.14 -25.28 -17.92
CA ARG A 123 -16.09 -26.38 -18.20
C ARG A 123 -16.06 -27.41 -17.06
N GLY A 124 -17.14 -28.17 -16.85
CA GLY A 124 -17.39 -28.94 -15.61
C GLY A 124 -16.34 -29.97 -15.15
N GLU A 125 -15.36 -30.34 -15.98
CA GLU A 125 -14.22 -31.21 -15.62
C GLU A 125 -12.89 -30.43 -15.46
N GLY A 126 -12.93 -29.10 -15.61
CA GLY A 126 -11.76 -28.22 -15.63
C GLY A 126 -11.17 -27.94 -14.25
N GLY A 127 -9.91 -27.49 -14.26
CA GLY A 127 -9.12 -27.24 -13.04
C GLY A 127 -9.37 -25.91 -12.33
N GLY A 128 -10.36 -25.11 -12.77
CA GLY A 128 -10.70 -23.81 -12.19
C GLY A 128 -9.89 -22.63 -12.77
N LEU A 129 -10.39 -21.41 -12.54
CA LEU A 129 -9.82 -20.18 -13.11
C LEU A 129 -8.39 -19.92 -12.61
N LEU A 130 -8.12 -20.16 -11.33
CA LEU A 130 -6.81 -19.90 -10.74
C LEU A 130 -5.72 -20.74 -11.41
N LYS A 131 -6.02 -22.01 -11.70
CA LYS A 131 -5.09 -22.91 -12.37
C LYS A 131 -4.79 -22.43 -13.78
N ALA A 132 -5.83 -22.10 -14.56
CA ALA A 132 -5.69 -21.61 -15.94
C ALA A 132 -4.83 -20.34 -16.02
N ILE A 133 -5.05 -19.39 -15.10
CA ILE A 133 -4.26 -18.16 -15.07
C ILE A 133 -2.80 -18.44 -14.68
N ARG A 134 -2.53 -19.36 -13.76
CA ARG A 134 -1.15 -19.76 -13.44
C ARG A 134 -0.46 -20.44 -14.62
N GLU A 135 -1.17 -21.32 -15.34
CA GLU A 135 -0.69 -21.98 -16.55
C GLU A 135 -0.34 -20.96 -17.65
N GLY A 136 -1.25 -20.01 -17.93
CA GLY A 136 -0.99 -18.94 -18.90
C GLY A 136 0.19 -18.04 -18.55
N ILE A 137 0.38 -17.70 -17.26
CA ILE A 137 1.57 -16.96 -16.80
C ILE A 137 2.83 -17.80 -17.01
N ALA A 138 2.84 -19.07 -16.59
CA ALA A 138 3.99 -19.96 -16.73
C ALA A 138 4.41 -20.12 -18.19
N GLN A 139 3.43 -20.27 -19.09
CA GLN A 139 3.64 -20.41 -20.53
C GLN A 139 4.20 -19.12 -21.16
N SER A 140 3.64 -17.96 -20.83
CA SER A 140 4.16 -16.67 -21.31
C SER A 140 5.59 -16.42 -20.83
N LEU A 141 5.88 -16.73 -19.56
CA LEU A 141 7.25 -16.63 -19.02
C LEU A 141 8.22 -17.65 -19.62
N TYR A 142 7.77 -18.86 -19.93
CA TYR A 142 8.58 -19.86 -20.64
C TYR A 142 9.00 -19.36 -22.01
N ILE A 143 8.05 -18.80 -22.77
CA ILE A 143 8.29 -18.22 -24.10
C ILE A 143 9.29 -17.07 -23.97
N ALA A 144 9.07 -16.16 -23.03
CA ALA A 144 9.97 -15.02 -22.79
C ALA A 144 11.37 -15.46 -22.33
N ARG A 145 11.47 -16.49 -21.48
CA ARG A 145 12.74 -17.06 -21.01
C ARG A 145 13.58 -17.62 -22.16
N ARG A 146 12.94 -18.27 -23.14
CA ARG A 146 13.67 -18.77 -24.32
C ARG A 146 14.16 -17.66 -25.24
N GLN A 147 13.37 -16.60 -25.38
CA GLN A 147 13.74 -15.43 -26.19
C GLN A 147 14.88 -14.66 -25.54
N ASN A 148 14.77 -14.38 -24.24
CA ASN A 148 15.75 -13.65 -23.45
C ASN A 148 16.37 -14.56 -22.39
N SER A 149 17.17 -15.53 -22.86
CA SER A 149 17.79 -16.55 -21.99
C SER A 149 18.69 -15.95 -20.90
N ASP A 150 19.20 -14.74 -21.08
CA ASP A 150 20.08 -14.07 -20.13
C ASP A 150 19.35 -13.16 -19.12
N ASP A 151 18.02 -13.01 -19.19
CA ASP A 151 17.27 -12.17 -18.25
C ASP A 151 17.04 -12.89 -16.90
N PRO A 152 17.70 -12.45 -15.81
CA PRO A 152 17.58 -13.08 -14.49
C PRO A 152 16.19 -12.90 -13.87
N VAL A 153 15.45 -11.85 -14.22
CA VAL A 153 14.16 -11.50 -13.62
C VAL A 153 13.11 -12.48 -14.10
N ILE A 154 13.11 -12.76 -15.42
CA ILE A 154 12.23 -13.75 -16.04
C ILE A 154 12.54 -15.16 -15.52
N GLN A 155 13.82 -15.51 -15.38
CA GLN A 155 14.22 -16.81 -14.82
C GLN A 155 13.75 -16.99 -13.37
N ALA A 156 13.93 -15.98 -12.52
CA ALA A 156 13.50 -16.03 -11.12
C ALA A 156 11.97 -16.13 -11.00
N ALA A 157 11.24 -15.36 -11.82
CA ALA A 157 9.78 -15.39 -11.83
C ALA A 157 9.22 -16.73 -12.31
N TYR A 158 9.82 -17.32 -13.35
CA TYR A 158 9.46 -18.65 -13.84
C TYR A 158 9.71 -19.73 -12.77
N GLN A 159 10.85 -19.66 -12.07
CA GLN A 159 11.17 -20.61 -11.01
C GLN A 159 10.22 -20.50 -9.81
N GLU A 160 9.86 -19.28 -9.38
CA GLU A 160 8.91 -19.06 -8.28
C GLU A 160 7.53 -19.69 -8.56
N ILE A 161 7.10 -19.71 -9.82
CA ILE A 161 5.81 -20.29 -10.22
C ILE A 161 5.87 -21.82 -10.29
N ILE A 162 7.00 -22.39 -10.69
CA ILE A 162 7.16 -23.85 -10.84
C ILE A 162 7.45 -24.54 -9.51
N ASP A 163 8.11 -23.85 -8.59
CA ASP A 163 8.37 -24.36 -7.24
C ASP A 163 7.07 -24.53 -6.42
N ASP A 164 5.92 -24.05 -6.91
CA ASP A 164 4.61 -24.39 -6.36
C ASP A 164 4.28 -25.87 -6.69
N GLU A 165 4.04 -26.69 -5.66
CA GLU A 165 3.78 -28.14 -5.76
C GLU A 165 2.63 -28.47 -6.76
N SER A 166 1.74 -27.51 -7.03
CA SER A 166 0.64 -27.64 -7.98
C SER A 166 1.03 -27.58 -9.47
N MET A 167 2.23 -27.07 -9.80
CA MET A 167 2.68 -26.76 -11.16
C MET A 167 3.86 -27.61 -11.65
N HIS A 168 4.42 -28.48 -10.80
CA HIS A 168 5.65 -29.23 -11.08
C HIS A 168 5.58 -30.16 -12.31
N ASN A 169 4.40 -30.72 -12.62
CA ASN A 169 4.22 -31.61 -13.77
C ASN A 169 4.36 -30.90 -15.14
N LEU A 170 4.15 -29.58 -15.18
CA LEU A 170 4.22 -28.80 -16.42
C LEU A 170 5.67 -28.62 -16.90
N ASN A 171 6.65 -28.59 -15.99
CA ASN A 171 8.05 -28.37 -16.35
C ASN A 171 8.62 -29.56 -17.15
N GLU A 172 8.25 -30.80 -16.79
CA GLU A 172 8.62 -31.99 -17.56
C GLU A 172 7.96 -31.98 -18.95
N GLU A 173 6.71 -31.56 -19.05
CA GLU A 173 5.97 -31.48 -20.32
C GLU A 173 6.56 -30.43 -21.28
N TYR A 174 6.87 -29.22 -20.79
CA TYR A 174 7.43 -28.15 -21.60
C TYR A 174 8.90 -28.37 -22.03
N ASP A 175 9.74 -29.01 -21.22
CA ASP A 175 11.11 -29.35 -21.61
C ASP A 175 11.17 -30.48 -22.65
N HIS A 176 10.21 -31.41 -22.64
CA HIS A 176 10.11 -32.49 -23.63
C HIS A 176 9.60 -32.03 -25.00
N LEU A 177 8.80 -30.95 -25.07
CA LEU A 177 8.06 -30.57 -26.28
C LEU A 177 8.88 -29.92 -27.41
N GLN A 178 10.18 -29.66 -27.25
CA GLN A 178 11.04 -29.00 -28.28
C GLN A 178 10.30 -27.90 -29.08
N VAL A 179 9.53 -27.05 -28.38
CA VAL A 179 8.67 -26.04 -29.02
C VAL A 179 9.55 -25.15 -29.90
N ARG A 180 9.38 -25.22 -31.24
CA ARG A 180 9.96 -24.25 -32.17
C ARG A 180 9.21 -22.96 -31.96
N LEU A 181 9.85 -21.99 -31.33
CA LEU A 181 9.28 -20.66 -31.19
C LEU A 181 9.43 -19.93 -32.54
N PRO A 182 8.34 -19.39 -33.11
CA PRO A 182 8.43 -18.53 -34.29
C PRO A 182 9.27 -17.27 -33.99
N TYR A 183 9.87 -16.69 -35.04
CA TYR A 183 10.76 -15.53 -34.92
C TYR A 183 9.98 -14.30 -34.44
N THR A 184 10.51 -13.58 -33.46
CA THR A 184 9.82 -12.50 -32.72
C THR A 184 9.76 -11.17 -33.46
N ASP A 185 10.58 -10.98 -34.49
CA ASP A 185 10.58 -9.77 -35.32
C ASP A 185 9.42 -9.74 -36.32
N ASP A 186 8.61 -10.80 -36.37
CA ASP A 186 7.41 -10.88 -37.19
C ASP A 186 6.28 -10.07 -36.52
N GLU A 187 5.71 -9.10 -37.23
CA GLU A 187 4.53 -8.32 -36.80
C GLU A 187 3.29 -9.19 -36.53
N GLU A 188 3.35 -10.48 -36.91
CA GLU A 188 2.32 -11.50 -36.69
C GLU A 188 2.61 -12.40 -35.47
N TYR A 189 3.66 -12.11 -34.68
CA TYR A 189 3.99 -12.86 -33.47
C TYR A 189 2.87 -12.78 -32.41
N ILE A 190 2.55 -13.93 -31.80
CA ILE A 190 1.53 -14.08 -30.77
C ILE A 190 2.12 -14.82 -29.57
N ASP A 191 2.01 -14.23 -28.39
CA ASP A 191 2.24 -14.94 -27.14
C ASP A 191 0.96 -15.71 -26.76
N LEU A 192 0.99 -17.03 -26.93
CA LEU A 192 -0.14 -17.91 -26.60
C LEU A 192 -0.50 -17.89 -25.12
N GLY A 193 0.46 -17.72 -24.21
CA GLY A 193 0.18 -17.61 -22.78
C GLY A 193 -0.54 -16.30 -22.46
N ALA A 194 -0.13 -15.20 -23.11
CA ALA A 194 -0.83 -13.92 -22.98
C ALA A 194 -2.26 -13.97 -23.57
N ALA A 195 -2.45 -14.70 -24.68
CA ALA A 195 -3.77 -14.92 -25.26
C ALA A 195 -4.70 -15.73 -24.33
N GLU A 196 -4.19 -16.78 -23.68
CA GLU A 196 -4.95 -17.55 -22.68
C GLU A 196 -5.39 -16.67 -21.49
N LEU A 197 -4.47 -15.84 -20.98
CA LEU A 197 -4.77 -14.89 -19.92
C LEU A 197 -5.85 -13.88 -20.33
N SER A 198 -5.74 -13.35 -21.55
CA SER A 198 -6.67 -12.37 -22.11
C SER A 198 -8.06 -12.99 -22.33
N PHE A 199 -8.13 -14.23 -22.83
CA PHE A 199 -9.37 -14.98 -22.99
C PHE A 199 -10.13 -15.11 -21.66
N TYR A 200 -9.49 -15.64 -20.61
CA TYR A 200 -10.15 -15.82 -19.32
C TYR A 200 -10.47 -14.48 -18.64
N ALA A 201 -9.62 -13.46 -18.79
CA ALA A 201 -9.89 -12.12 -18.26
C ALA A 201 -11.13 -11.50 -18.90
N ILE A 202 -11.25 -11.55 -20.23
CA ILE A 202 -12.41 -11.00 -20.96
C ILE A 202 -13.67 -11.84 -20.68
N LEU A 203 -13.55 -13.17 -20.58
CA LEU A 203 -14.67 -14.04 -20.22
C LEU A 203 -15.23 -13.66 -18.83
N VAL A 204 -14.37 -13.51 -17.83
CA VAL A 204 -14.78 -13.10 -16.48
C VAL A 204 -15.34 -11.68 -16.48
N GLU A 205 -14.75 -10.76 -17.25
CA GLU A 205 -15.28 -9.40 -17.44
C GLU A 205 -16.71 -9.42 -18.02
N LEU A 206 -16.93 -10.20 -19.08
CA LEU A 206 -18.23 -10.39 -19.72
C LEU A 206 -19.24 -10.94 -18.71
N LEU A 207 -18.90 -12.03 -18.02
CA LEU A 207 -19.76 -12.63 -17.00
C LEU A 207 -20.10 -11.64 -15.87
N GLY A 208 -19.15 -10.79 -15.48
CA GLY A 208 -19.35 -9.74 -14.48
C GLY A 208 -20.28 -8.65 -14.99
N ARG A 209 -20.15 -8.24 -16.26
CA ARG A 209 -21.05 -7.28 -16.90
C ARG A 209 -22.45 -7.83 -17.17
N CYS A 210 -22.58 -9.15 -17.35
CA CYS A 210 -23.86 -9.85 -17.44
C CYS A 210 -24.57 -9.96 -16.08
N ALA A 211 -23.90 -9.68 -14.96
CA ALA A 211 -24.52 -9.79 -13.64
C ALA A 211 -25.59 -8.71 -13.46
N PRO A 212 -26.80 -9.06 -12.98
CA PRO A 212 -27.89 -8.10 -12.84
C PRO A 212 -27.56 -7.03 -11.80
N SER A 213 -28.07 -5.81 -11.99
CA SER A 213 -27.83 -4.71 -11.06
C SER A 213 -28.40 -4.96 -9.65
N GLU A 214 -27.77 -4.39 -8.63
CA GLU A 214 -28.23 -4.55 -7.23
C GLU A 214 -29.66 -4.10 -7.01
N GLU A 215 -30.10 -3.04 -7.70
CA GLU A 215 -31.47 -2.53 -7.64
C GLU A 215 -32.47 -3.55 -8.18
N THR A 216 -32.14 -4.21 -9.29
CA THR A 216 -32.97 -5.25 -9.91
C THR A 216 -33.11 -6.47 -9.00
N ILE A 217 -32.06 -6.79 -8.24
CA ILE A 217 -32.08 -7.86 -7.23
C ILE A 217 -32.95 -7.45 -6.03
N LYS A 218 -32.86 -6.20 -5.55
CA LYS A 218 -33.70 -5.67 -4.46
C LYS A 218 -35.18 -5.68 -4.82
N MET A 219 -35.52 -5.54 -6.11
CA MET A 219 -36.89 -5.70 -6.62
C MET A 219 -37.40 -7.16 -6.61
N GLY A 220 -36.58 -8.14 -6.21
CA GLY A 220 -37.01 -9.53 -5.99
C GLY A 220 -37.26 -10.33 -7.26
N LYS A 221 -36.73 -9.92 -8.42
CA LYS A 221 -36.91 -10.66 -9.68
C LYS A 221 -36.21 -12.02 -9.61
N GLN A 222 -36.97 -13.12 -9.69
CA GLN A 222 -36.45 -14.49 -9.59
C GLN A 222 -35.38 -14.82 -10.65
N ASN A 223 -35.52 -14.30 -11.87
CA ASN A 223 -34.55 -14.52 -12.95
C ASN A 223 -33.18 -13.92 -12.61
N ALA A 224 -33.14 -12.71 -12.03
CA ALA A 224 -31.90 -12.06 -11.62
C ALA A 224 -31.18 -12.84 -10.50
N ILE A 225 -31.93 -13.34 -9.51
CA ILE A 225 -31.38 -14.17 -8.43
C ILE A 225 -30.81 -15.48 -8.99
N ARG A 226 -31.52 -16.12 -9.92
CA ARG A 226 -31.06 -17.35 -10.59
C ARG A 226 -29.79 -17.11 -11.41
N ALA A 227 -29.75 -16.04 -12.21
CA ALA A 227 -28.58 -15.66 -12.98
C ALA A 227 -27.35 -15.45 -12.07
N LYS A 228 -27.51 -14.70 -10.97
CA LYS A 228 -26.44 -14.48 -9.98
C LYS A 228 -25.97 -15.79 -9.34
N SER A 229 -26.87 -16.72 -9.02
CA SER A 229 -26.51 -18.03 -8.48
C SER A 229 -25.72 -18.87 -9.48
N ILE A 230 -26.03 -18.78 -10.78
CA ILE A 230 -25.28 -19.48 -11.81
C ILE A 230 -23.88 -18.90 -11.94
N LEU A 231 -23.74 -17.58 -11.98
CA LEU A 231 -22.43 -16.92 -12.04
C LEU A 231 -21.53 -17.32 -10.86
N LYS A 232 -22.09 -17.41 -9.65
CA LYS A 232 -21.38 -17.89 -8.44
C LYS A 232 -20.96 -19.37 -8.50
N SER A 233 -21.60 -20.18 -9.36
CA SER A 233 -21.23 -21.59 -9.52
C SER A 233 -20.15 -21.81 -10.57
N LEU A 234 -19.96 -20.87 -11.49
CA LEU A 234 -18.97 -20.96 -12.57
C LEU A 234 -17.56 -20.57 -12.11
N VAL A 235 -17.44 -19.52 -11.30
CA VAL A 235 -16.16 -19.03 -10.78
C VAL A 235 -16.25 -18.93 -9.27
N SER A 236 -15.39 -19.63 -8.54
CA SER A 236 -15.44 -19.66 -7.09
C SER A 236 -14.77 -18.43 -6.45
N MET A 237 -15.19 -18.09 -5.23
CA MET A 237 -14.55 -17.00 -4.47
C MET A 237 -13.05 -17.26 -4.21
N HIS A 238 -12.69 -18.52 -3.97
CA HIS A 238 -11.29 -18.93 -3.78
C HIS A 238 -10.45 -18.67 -5.04
N ASP A 239 -11.02 -18.91 -6.23
CA ASP A 239 -10.31 -18.61 -7.48
C ASP A 239 -10.09 -17.11 -7.65
N LEU A 240 -11.08 -16.28 -7.34
CA LEU A 240 -10.96 -14.82 -7.42
C LEU A 240 -9.88 -14.30 -6.47
N GLU A 241 -9.91 -14.72 -5.20
CA GLU A 241 -8.91 -14.36 -4.19
C GLU A 241 -7.50 -14.82 -4.62
N GLY A 242 -7.39 -16.05 -5.11
CA GLY A 242 -6.12 -16.62 -5.56
C GLY A 242 -5.53 -15.88 -6.77
N VAL A 243 -6.36 -15.49 -7.75
CA VAL A 243 -5.90 -14.76 -8.94
C VAL A 243 -5.48 -13.34 -8.58
N LEU A 244 -6.26 -12.66 -7.74
CA LEU A 244 -5.91 -11.32 -7.26
C LEU A 244 -4.63 -11.32 -6.43
N GLY A 245 -4.33 -12.41 -5.71
CA GLY A 245 -3.09 -12.59 -4.95
C GLY A 245 -1.84 -12.90 -5.79
N LEU A 246 -1.96 -13.14 -7.10
CA LEU A 246 -0.80 -13.35 -7.98
C LEU A 246 0.02 -12.07 -8.14
N LYS A 247 1.35 -12.18 -8.23
CA LYS A 247 2.25 -11.03 -8.31
C LYS A 247 2.49 -10.59 -9.75
N PHE A 248 2.66 -9.28 -9.96
CA PHE A 248 3.12 -8.75 -11.24
C PHE A 248 4.62 -8.94 -11.43
N LEU A 249 5.03 -9.21 -12.66
CA LEU A 249 6.44 -9.15 -13.06
C LEU A 249 6.84 -7.67 -13.19
N LEU A 250 7.86 -7.25 -12.45
CA LEU A 250 8.37 -5.88 -12.50
C LEU A 250 9.60 -5.86 -13.42
N SER A 251 9.49 -5.16 -14.54
CA SER A 251 10.62 -4.89 -15.45
C SER A 251 11.02 -3.41 -15.37
N ASN A 252 12.30 -3.15 -15.63
CA ASN A 252 12.83 -1.80 -15.81
C ASN A 252 12.66 -1.30 -17.25
N GLU A 253 12.18 -2.14 -18.18
CA GLU A 253 11.90 -1.75 -19.55
C GLU A 253 10.59 -0.96 -19.67
N ASN A 254 10.49 -0.14 -20.72
CA ASN A 254 9.29 0.66 -20.99
C ASN A 254 8.13 -0.18 -21.56
N SER A 255 8.42 -1.37 -22.10
CA SER A 255 7.46 -2.29 -22.68
C SER A 255 6.63 -3.02 -21.61
N MET A 256 5.46 -3.50 -22.00
CA MET A 256 4.65 -4.34 -21.13
C MET A 256 5.36 -5.68 -20.86
N PRO A 257 5.57 -6.07 -19.59
CA PRO A 257 6.20 -7.34 -19.27
C PRO A 257 5.30 -8.53 -19.68
N PRO A 258 5.90 -9.69 -19.97
CA PRO A 258 5.15 -10.92 -20.24
C PRO A 258 4.37 -11.41 -19.01
N GLY A 259 3.31 -12.17 -19.24
CA GLY A 259 2.46 -12.77 -18.21
C GLY A 259 1.32 -11.87 -17.71
N LEU A 260 1.16 -11.80 -16.39
CA LEU A 260 0.01 -11.16 -15.76
C LEU A 260 0.03 -9.63 -15.92
N GLN A 261 -1.04 -9.07 -16.50
CA GLN A 261 -1.20 -7.63 -16.69
C GLN A 261 -2.24 -7.03 -15.71
N PRO A 262 -2.16 -5.73 -15.38
CA PRO A 262 -3.14 -5.06 -14.51
C PRO A 262 -4.58 -5.10 -15.05
N SER A 263 -4.75 -5.12 -16.37
CA SER A 263 -6.05 -5.30 -17.04
C SER A 263 -6.72 -6.63 -16.66
N HIS A 264 -5.94 -7.71 -16.52
CA HIS A 264 -6.47 -9.02 -16.13
C HIS A 264 -7.09 -8.95 -14.74
N LYS A 265 -6.36 -8.42 -13.75
CA LYS A 265 -6.90 -8.25 -12.39
C LYS A 265 -8.10 -7.30 -12.35
N MET A 266 -8.11 -6.26 -13.18
CA MET A 266 -9.25 -5.33 -13.28
C MET A 266 -10.56 -6.05 -13.63
N SER A 267 -10.52 -6.97 -14.60
CA SER A 267 -11.67 -7.81 -14.98
C SER A 267 -12.14 -8.70 -13.84
N ILE A 268 -11.22 -9.28 -13.08
CA ILE A 268 -11.53 -10.12 -11.91
C ILE A 268 -12.21 -9.30 -10.80
N ILE A 269 -11.73 -8.09 -10.52
CA ILE A 269 -12.35 -7.19 -9.53
C ILE A 269 -13.77 -6.82 -9.95
N LEU A 270 -14.00 -6.51 -11.23
CA LEU A 270 -15.33 -6.17 -11.73
C LEU A 270 -16.33 -7.32 -11.47
N PHE A 271 -15.92 -8.56 -11.73
CA PHE A 271 -16.73 -9.74 -11.45
C PHE A 271 -16.98 -9.91 -9.95
N LEU A 272 -15.93 -9.76 -9.12
CA LEU A 272 -16.05 -9.83 -7.66
C LEU A 272 -17.08 -8.82 -7.14
N GLU A 273 -16.96 -7.57 -7.54
CA GLU A 273 -17.85 -6.48 -7.11
C GLU A 273 -19.30 -6.74 -7.50
N ARG A 274 -19.56 -7.13 -8.75
CA ARG A 274 -20.92 -7.27 -9.26
C ARG A 274 -21.61 -8.58 -8.86
N VAL A 275 -20.89 -9.68 -8.78
CA VAL A 275 -21.46 -11.03 -8.53
C VAL A 275 -21.44 -11.40 -7.06
N TYR A 276 -20.34 -11.14 -6.36
CA TYR A 276 -20.20 -11.50 -4.95
C TYR A 276 -20.50 -10.31 -4.04
N GLY A 277 -20.01 -9.12 -4.40
CA GLY A 277 -19.76 -8.06 -3.45
C GLY A 277 -18.66 -8.46 -2.46
N ILE A 278 -18.45 -7.65 -1.43
CA ILE A 278 -17.60 -8.03 -0.29
C ILE A 278 -18.53 -8.48 0.84
N PRO A 279 -18.63 -9.79 1.11
CA PRO A 279 -19.65 -10.32 2.01
C PRO A 279 -19.36 -10.02 3.50
N ASP A 280 -18.08 -9.97 3.86
CA ASP A 280 -17.64 -9.87 5.24
C ASP A 280 -16.31 -9.12 5.38
N GLN A 281 -16.07 -8.61 6.58
CA GLN A 281 -14.89 -7.84 6.95
C GLN A 281 -13.60 -8.67 6.88
N GLU A 282 -13.65 -9.98 7.15
CA GLU A 282 -12.46 -10.83 7.13
C GLU A 282 -11.96 -11.04 5.70
N THR A 283 -12.87 -11.33 4.76
CA THR A 283 -12.63 -11.37 3.32
C THR A 283 -12.07 -10.06 2.79
N PHE A 284 -12.62 -8.92 3.23
CA PHE A 284 -12.08 -7.61 2.85
C PHE A 284 -10.60 -7.45 3.24
N PHE A 285 -10.25 -7.79 4.48
CA PHE A 285 -8.87 -7.67 4.93
C PHE A 285 -7.94 -8.71 4.28
N ARG A 286 -8.42 -9.94 4.02
CA ARG A 286 -7.65 -10.94 3.25
C ARG A 286 -7.31 -10.41 1.85
N LEU A 287 -8.27 -9.82 1.15
CA LEU A 287 -8.04 -9.20 -0.16
C LEU A 287 -7.04 -8.03 -0.09
N ILE A 288 -7.14 -7.17 0.93
CA ILE A 288 -6.18 -6.06 1.08
C ILE A 288 -4.77 -6.59 1.33
N GLU A 289 -4.62 -7.55 2.24
CA GLU A 289 -3.31 -8.07 2.65
C GLU A 289 -2.66 -8.90 1.53
N GLU A 290 -3.43 -9.72 0.83
CA GLU A 290 -2.91 -10.69 -0.14
C GLU A 290 -2.81 -10.14 -1.56
N ALA A 291 -3.68 -9.20 -1.95
CA ALA A 291 -3.75 -8.69 -3.32
C ALA A 291 -3.44 -7.19 -3.42
N PHE A 292 -4.25 -6.34 -2.77
CA PHE A 292 -4.24 -4.90 -3.08
C PHE A 292 -3.02 -4.18 -2.54
N LEU A 293 -2.56 -4.50 -1.32
CA LEU A 293 -1.41 -3.84 -0.72
C LEU A 293 -0.10 -4.15 -1.47
N PRO A 294 0.18 -5.42 -1.88
CA PRO A 294 1.27 -5.72 -2.80
C PRO A 294 1.17 -4.94 -4.13
N ASP A 295 -0.02 -4.85 -4.73
CA ASP A 295 -0.23 -4.14 -6.00
C ASP A 295 0.04 -2.63 -5.88
N ILE A 296 -0.43 -1.99 -4.80
CA ILE A 296 -0.15 -0.57 -4.50
C ILE A 296 1.35 -0.35 -4.31
N ARG A 297 2.04 -1.28 -3.63
CA ARG A 297 3.49 -1.20 -3.45
C ARG A 297 4.24 -1.29 -4.77
N CYS A 298 3.84 -2.18 -5.68
CA CYS A 298 4.40 -2.28 -7.03
C CYS A 298 4.34 -0.92 -7.76
N ALA A 299 3.23 -0.19 -7.67
CA ALA A 299 3.10 1.14 -8.28
C ALA A 299 4.09 2.15 -7.69
N THR A 300 4.25 2.15 -6.36
CA THR A 300 5.23 3.04 -5.72
C THR A 300 6.67 2.69 -6.07
N ILE A 301 6.98 1.40 -6.26
CA ILE A 301 8.32 0.92 -6.61
C ILE A 301 8.71 1.34 -8.04
N LEU A 302 7.79 1.20 -9.00
CA LEU A 302 8.01 1.61 -10.39
C LEU A 302 8.27 3.12 -10.53
N ASP A 303 7.53 3.95 -9.77
CA ASP A 303 7.74 5.41 -9.76
C ASP A 303 9.11 5.78 -9.18
N MET A 304 9.59 5.04 -8.17
CA MET A 304 10.91 5.27 -7.56
C MET A 304 12.06 4.91 -8.48
N ALA A 305 11.90 3.91 -9.35
CA ALA A 305 12.92 3.45 -10.29
C ALA A 305 13.15 4.41 -11.46
N ALA A 306 12.48 5.58 -11.49
CA ALA A 306 12.43 6.51 -12.62
C ALA A 306 11.81 5.91 -13.90
N VAL A 307 11.09 4.79 -13.77
CA VAL A 307 10.31 4.12 -14.83
C VAL A 307 8.83 4.52 -14.73
N SER A 308 8.57 5.75 -14.26
CA SER A 308 7.21 6.23 -13.96
C SER A 308 6.31 6.33 -15.19
N GLU A 309 6.90 6.40 -16.38
CA GLU A 309 6.21 6.50 -17.68
C GLU A 309 6.09 5.16 -18.42
N SER A 310 6.50 4.03 -17.82
CA SER A 310 6.30 2.73 -18.48
C SER A 310 4.83 2.39 -18.62
N ASP A 311 4.52 1.61 -19.66
CA ASP A 311 3.16 1.13 -19.92
C ASP A 311 2.61 0.36 -18.71
N LEU A 312 3.46 -0.41 -18.02
CA LEU A 312 3.10 -1.13 -16.80
C LEU A 312 2.72 -0.17 -15.66
N ALA A 313 3.50 0.89 -15.42
CA ALA A 313 3.21 1.85 -14.36
C ALA A 313 1.88 2.58 -14.61
N LEU A 314 1.62 2.98 -15.86
CA LEU A 314 0.37 3.62 -16.26
C LEU A 314 -0.83 2.67 -16.17
N ALA A 315 -0.68 1.42 -16.64
CA ALA A 315 -1.71 0.40 -16.54
C ALA A 315 -2.05 0.08 -15.08
N LEU A 316 -1.04 -0.01 -14.22
CA LEU A 316 -1.21 -0.26 -12.78
C LEU A 316 -1.90 0.91 -12.10
N ASN A 317 -1.53 2.15 -12.41
CA ASN A 317 -2.21 3.34 -11.90
C ASN A 317 -3.69 3.39 -12.34
N ARG A 318 -4.01 2.98 -13.57
CA ARG A 318 -5.40 2.87 -14.05
C ARG A 318 -6.17 1.80 -13.26
N TYR A 319 -5.62 0.60 -13.13
CA TYR A 319 -6.22 -0.50 -12.36
C TYR A 319 -6.50 -0.09 -10.90
N LEU A 320 -5.49 0.47 -10.22
CA LEU A 320 -5.61 0.87 -8.82
C LEU A 320 -6.68 1.96 -8.63
N CYS A 321 -6.64 3.02 -9.44
CA CYS A 321 -7.52 4.17 -9.23
C CYS A 321 -8.94 3.98 -9.79
N THR A 322 -9.13 3.05 -10.73
CA THR A 322 -10.45 2.80 -11.35
C THR A 322 -11.21 1.70 -10.61
N SER A 323 -10.51 0.71 -10.04
CA SER A 323 -11.17 -0.47 -9.43
C SER A 323 -10.82 -0.63 -7.96
N VAL A 324 -9.54 -0.67 -7.59
CA VAL A 324 -9.13 -1.00 -6.20
C VAL A 324 -9.48 0.11 -5.21
N ILE A 325 -9.07 1.35 -5.46
CA ILE A 325 -9.28 2.48 -4.55
C ILE A 325 -10.78 2.80 -4.39
N PRO A 326 -11.60 2.84 -5.46
CA PRO A 326 -13.05 3.00 -5.31
C PRO A 326 -13.69 1.88 -4.49
N LEU A 327 -13.30 0.62 -4.71
CA LEU A 327 -13.79 -0.53 -3.95
C LEU A 327 -13.44 -0.42 -2.45
N MET A 328 -12.21 -0.01 -2.14
CA MET A 328 -11.80 0.23 -0.75
C MET A 328 -12.56 1.42 -0.15
N THR A 329 -12.87 2.45 -0.95
CA THR A 329 -13.60 3.65 -0.49
C THR A 329 -15.05 3.34 -0.14
N SER A 330 -15.74 2.49 -0.93
CA SER A 330 -17.12 2.09 -0.66
C SER A 330 -17.25 1.22 0.59
N HIS A 331 -16.19 0.49 0.96
CA HIS A 331 -16.14 -0.39 2.13
C HIS A 331 -15.37 0.18 3.33
N VAL A 332 -15.20 1.51 3.41
CA VAL A 332 -14.46 2.16 4.51
C VAL A 332 -15.02 1.85 5.90
N HIS A 333 -16.32 1.57 6.00
CA HIS A 333 -16.97 1.20 7.26
C HIS A 333 -16.39 -0.08 7.90
N TYR A 334 -15.77 -0.97 7.11
CA TYR A 334 -15.07 -2.14 7.63
C TYR A 334 -13.76 -1.83 8.36
N PHE A 335 -13.27 -0.59 8.32
CA PHE A 335 -12.09 -0.19 9.10
C PHE A 335 -12.43 0.25 10.54
N ASP A 336 -13.71 0.41 10.87
CA ASP A 336 -14.13 0.80 12.21
C ASP A 336 -13.77 -0.28 13.25
N ASN A 337 -13.31 0.14 14.43
CA ASN A 337 -12.96 -0.71 15.58
C ASN A 337 -11.95 -1.87 15.32
N CYS A 338 -11.04 -1.72 14.35
CA CYS A 338 -10.07 -2.75 13.95
C CYS A 338 -8.71 -2.67 14.67
N ASP A 339 -8.70 -2.45 15.99
CA ASP A 339 -7.44 -2.25 16.76
C ASP A 339 -6.47 -3.42 16.68
N HIS A 340 -7.01 -4.64 16.58
CA HIS A 340 -6.23 -5.87 16.54
C HIS A 340 -5.37 -5.99 15.26
N ARG A 341 -5.64 -5.18 14.22
CA ARG A 341 -4.88 -5.12 12.96
C ARG A 341 -4.19 -3.76 12.77
N SER A 342 -3.70 -3.16 13.85
CA SER A 342 -3.10 -1.82 13.81
C SER A 342 -1.90 -1.71 12.85
N SER A 343 -1.07 -2.76 12.77
CA SER A 343 0.06 -2.86 11.84
C SER A 343 -0.38 -2.77 10.37
N LEU A 344 -1.44 -3.50 10.01
CA LEU A 344 -1.97 -3.52 8.65
C LEU A 344 -2.53 -2.15 8.26
N LEU A 345 -3.32 -1.53 9.14
CA LEU A 345 -3.91 -0.21 8.91
C LEU A 345 -2.83 0.88 8.75
N GLU A 346 -1.77 0.83 9.55
CA GLU A 346 -0.61 1.71 9.41
C GLU A 346 0.10 1.51 8.05
N SER A 347 0.29 0.25 7.64
CA SER A 347 0.89 -0.06 6.33
C SER A 347 0.03 0.44 5.17
N ILE A 348 -1.30 0.27 5.23
CA ILE A 348 -2.26 0.80 4.25
C ILE A 348 -2.14 2.34 4.17
N LEU A 349 -2.15 3.01 5.32
CA LEU A 349 -2.06 4.46 5.38
C LEU A 349 -0.77 4.97 4.72
N HIS A 350 0.37 4.38 5.07
CA HIS A 350 1.66 4.79 4.53
C HIS A 350 1.82 4.48 3.05
N THR A 351 1.40 3.30 2.58
CA THR A 351 1.54 2.90 1.18
C THR A 351 0.66 3.75 0.27
N ILE A 352 -0.58 4.03 0.65
CA ILE A 352 -1.49 4.88 -0.14
C ILE A 352 -1.05 6.35 -0.10
N TYR A 353 -0.52 6.83 1.03
CA TYR A 353 0.11 8.15 1.06
C TYR A 353 1.32 8.22 0.11
N ARG A 354 2.16 7.18 0.04
CA ARG A 354 3.26 7.11 -0.94
C ARG A 354 2.73 7.09 -2.37
N LEU A 355 1.65 6.36 -2.65
CA LEU A 355 0.98 6.34 -3.95
C LEU A 355 0.54 7.76 -4.36
N SER A 356 0.01 8.57 -3.43
CA SER A 356 -0.39 9.96 -3.72
C SER A 356 0.75 10.87 -4.20
N LYS A 357 2.01 10.45 -4.02
CA LYS A 357 3.21 11.17 -4.47
C LYS A 357 3.77 10.67 -5.79
N CYS A 358 3.18 9.64 -6.41
CA CYS A 358 3.63 9.16 -7.71
C CYS A 358 3.45 10.24 -8.78
N ARG A 359 4.43 10.39 -9.68
CA ARG A 359 4.46 11.49 -10.66
C ARG A 359 3.54 11.26 -11.85
N SER A 360 3.31 10.01 -12.21
CA SER A 360 2.52 9.62 -13.39
C SER A 360 1.01 9.58 -13.16
N LEU A 361 0.53 10.07 -12.01
CA LEU A 361 -0.90 10.12 -11.70
C LEU A 361 -1.58 11.35 -12.31
N THR A 362 -2.75 11.13 -12.89
CA THR A 362 -3.63 12.21 -13.36
C THR A 362 -4.36 12.88 -12.20
N LYS A 363 -4.88 14.10 -12.42
CA LYS A 363 -5.66 14.84 -11.41
C LYS A 363 -6.87 14.05 -10.89
N ASN A 364 -7.62 13.39 -11.78
CA ASN A 364 -8.78 12.57 -11.39
C ASN A 364 -8.36 11.38 -10.52
N GLN A 365 -7.25 10.72 -10.84
CA GLN A 365 -6.72 9.61 -10.03
C GLN A 365 -6.28 10.09 -8.64
N LEU A 366 -5.62 11.25 -8.57
CA LEU A 366 -5.25 11.87 -7.29
C LEU A 366 -6.48 12.23 -6.47
N ASP A 367 -7.56 12.73 -7.09
CA ASP A 367 -8.82 13.02 -6.39
C ASP A 367 -9.49 11.76 -5.83
N SER A 368 -9.43 10.62 -6.54
CA SER A 368 -9.89 9.33 -6.00
C SER A 368 -9.06 8.86 -4.80
N ILE A 369 -7.73 8.96 -4.87
CA ILE A 369 -6.83 8.64 -3.75
C ILE A 369 -7.07 9.58 -2.55
N CYS A 370 -7.28 10.88 -2.83
CA CYS A 370 -7.65 11.86 -1.80
C CYS A 370 -8.95 11.46 -1.10
N ALA A 371 -9.99 11.13 -1.87
CA ALA A 371 -11.29 10.74 -1.32
C ALA A 371 -11.17 9.53 -0.40
N PHE A 372 -10.40 8.52 -0.81
CA PHE A 372 -10.10 7.36 0.02
C PHE A 372 -9.36 7.76 1.31
N LEU A 373 -8.24 8.49 1.22
CA LEU A 373 -7.45 8.87 2.40
C LEU A 373 -8.26 9.69 3.41
N LEU A 374 -9.14 10.56 2.93
CA LEU A 374 -10.05 11.35 3.76
C LEU A 374 -11.09 10.48 4.46
N ALA A 375 -11.69 9.53 3.75
CA ALA A 375 -12.65 8.59 4.31
C ALA A 375 -11.98 7.64 5.32
N PHE A 376 -10.82 7.09 4.95
CA PHE A 376 -10.04 6.17 5.77
C PHE A 376 -9.54 6.84 7.06
N ALA A 377 -8.97 8.04 6.98
CA ALA A 377 -8.48 8.78 8.15
C ALA A 377 -9.60 9.02 9.17
N SER A 378 -10.86 9.19 8.75
CA SER A 378 -11.97 9.37 9.68
C SER A 378 -12.31 8.15 10.54
N GLN A 379 -11.86 6.95 10.14
CA GLN A 379 -12.08 5.70 10.87
C GLN A 379 -10.89 5.32 11.76
N LEU A 380 -9.76 6.01 11.65
CA LEU A 380 -8.54 5.67 12.37
C LEU A 380 -8.51 6.24 13.79
N LYS A 381 -7.91 5.49 14.70
CA LYS A 381 -7.57 6.01 16.03
C LYS A 381 -6.40 6.99 15.96
N PRO A 382 -6.39 8.03 16.80
CA PRO A 382 -5.33 9.04 16.78
C PRO A 382 -3.91 8.50 16.87
N SER A 383 -3.68 7.48 17.70
CA SER A 383 -2.36 6.86 17.89
C SER A 383 -1.77 6.26 16.61
N MET A 384 -2.61 5.88 15.65
CA MET A 384 -2.19 5.25 14.39
C MET A 384 -1.71 6.27 13.35
N MET A 385 -2.04 7.55 13.54
CA MET A 385 -1.63 8.63 12.64
C MET A 385 -0.21 9.14 12.97
N THR A 386 0.30 8.85 14.17
CA THR A 386 1.61 9.33 14.67
C THR A 386 2.79 8.98 13.74
N PRO A 387 2.92 7.74 13.22
CA PRO A 387 3.99 7.39 12.27
C PRO A 387 3.93 8.20 10.97
N LEU A 388 2.73 8.44 10.43
CA LEU A 388 2.55 9.28 9.25
C LEU A 388 2.84 10.75 9.56
N LEU A 389 2.44 11.25 10.73
CA LEU A 389 2.73 12.62 11.16
C LEU A 389 4.22 12.93 11.19
N ARG A 390 5.06 11.98 11.62
CA ARG A 390 6.53 12.13 11.55
C ARG A 390 6.96 12.49 10.13
N LYS A 391 6.46 11.77 9.12
CA LYS A 391 6.80 11.99 7.71
C LYS A 391 6.22 13.31 7.18
N LEU A 392 4.97 13.60 7.51
CA LEU A 392 4.27 14.82 7.07
C LEU A 392 4.94 16.11 7.57
N VAL A 393 5.53 16.11 8.77
CA VAL A 393 6.29 17.23 9.34
C VAL A 393 7.49 17.63 8.47
N HIS A 394 8.00 16.72 7.64
CA HIS A 394 9.09 17.01 6.71
C HIS A 394 8.61 17.20 5.27
N ASP A 395 7.60 16.44 4.83
CA ASP A 395 7.09 16.47 3.46
C ASP A 395 6.26 17.72 3.14
N VAL A 396 5.29 18.04 4.00
CA VAL A 396 4.29 19.10 3.73
C VAL A 396 4.93 20.49 3.60
N PRO A 397 5.97 20.86 4.38
CA PRO A 397 6.64 22.15 4.24
C PRO A 397 7.34 22.37 2.89
N ALA A 398 7.60 21.32 2.11
CA ALA A 398 8.14 21.48 0.74
C ALA A 398 7.13 22.15 -0.21
N LEU A 399 5.83 22.09 0.12
CA LEU A 399 4.73 22.72 -0.61
C LEU A 399 4.73 22.43 -2.13
N THR A 400 5.15 21.26 -2.57
CA THR A 400 5.03 20.86 -3.99
C THR A 400 3.56 20.66 -4.40
N ASP A 401 3.26 20.55 -5.69
CA ASP A 401 1.87 20.31 -6.16
C ASP A 401 1.26 19.04 -5.55
N GLN A 402 2.10 18.06 -5.22
CA GLN A 402 1.74 16.82 -4.54
C GLN A 402 1.34 17.00 -3.06
N THR A 403 1.56 18.19 -2.47
CA THR A 403 1.19 18.47 -1.07
C THR A 403 -0.30 18.80 -0.88
N ILE A 404 -1.06 18.99 -1.97
CA ILE A 404 -2.49 19.27 -1.91
C ILE A 404 -3.25 18.15 -1.19
N VAL A 405 -2.89 16.90 -1.46
CA VAL A 405 -3.50 15.70 -0.85
C VAL A 405 -3.29 15.69 0.68
N PRO A 406 -2.05 15.71 1.20
CA PRO A 406 -1.83 15.74 2.65
C PRO A 406 -2.38 16.99 3.33
N LEU A 407 -2.40 18.16 2.69
CA LEU A 407 -3.00 19.37 3.27
C LEU A 407 -4.51 19.18 3.50
N ARG A 408 -5.24 18.58 2.54
CA ARG A 408 -6.67 18.27 2.71
C ARG A 408 -6.89 17.23 3.81
N MET A 409 -6.09 16.16 3.81
CA MET A 409 -6.16 15.09 4.80
C MET A 409 -5.93 15.63 6.21
N LEU A 410 -4.88 16.44 6.41
CA LEU A 410 -4.58 17.05 7.69
C LEU A 410 -5.66 18.01 8.15
N THR A 411 -6.23 18.80 7.23
CA THR A 411 -7.35 19.71 7.56
C THR A 411 -8.51 18.92 8.18
N GLN A 412 -8.99 17.88 7.50
CA GLN A 412 -10.09 17.07 7.99
C GLN A 412 -9.74 16.35 9.30
N TRP A 413 -8.53 15.79 9.38
CA TRP A 413 -8.05 15.07 10.56
C TRP A 413 -8.06 15.95 11.82
N TYR A 414 -7.46 17.14 11.76
CA TYR A 414 -7.41 18.04 12.92
C TYR A 414 -8.77 18.67 13.25
N GLU A 415 -9.67 18.84 12.28
CA GLU A 415 -11.05 19.26 12.54
C GLU A 415 -11.82 18.18 13.33
N GLN A 416 -11.70 16.92 12.92
CA GLN A 416 -12.35 15.77 13.57
C GLN A 416 -11.74 15.46 14.95
N CYS A 417 -10.42 15.43 15.04
CA CYS A 417 -9.68 15.04 16.26
C CYS A 417 -9.29 16.23 17.15
N SER A 418 -9.81 17.43 16.90
CA SER A 418 -9.46 18.66 17.65
C SER A 418 -9.50 18.47 19.17
N ARG A 419 -10.58 17.89 19.70
CA ARG A 419 -10.75 17.63 21.15
C ARG A 419 -9.72 16.64 21.72
N TYR A 420 -9.33 15.64 20.93
CA TYR A 420 -8.33 14.66 21.35
C TYR A 420 -6.96 15.33 21.53
N TYR A 421 -6.53 16.14 20.56
CA TYR A 421 -5.24 16.83 20.64
C TYR A 421 -5.14 17.81 21.80
N THR A 422 -6.27 18.41 22.19
CA THR A 422 -6.32 19.31 23.35
C THR A 422 -6.20 18.56 24.69
N ILE A 423 -6.83 17.38 24.82
CA ILE A 423 -7.05 16.73 26.13
C ILE A 423 -6.16 15.50 26.33
N ALA A 424 -6.09 14.62 25.33
CA ALA A 424 -5.61 13.25 25.47
C ALA A 424 -4.39 12.89 24.60
N ALA A 425 -3.94 13.79 23.71
CA ALA A 425 -2.77 13.53 22.88
C ALA A 425 -1.48 13.36 23.69
N THR A 426 -0.64 12.47 23.19
CA THR A 426 0.70 12.21 23.73
C THR A 426 1.61 13.42 23.53
N GLU A 427 2.67 13.51 24.35
CA GLU A 427 3.68 14.58 24.21
C GLU A 427 4.31 14.61 22.82
N GLU A 428 4.51 13.44 22.23
CA GLU A 428 5.04 13.29 20.89
C GLU A 428 4.10 13.82 19.81
N GLU A 429 2.81 13.47 19.87
CA GLU A 429 1.79 13.96 18.93
C GLU A 429 1.66 15.50 18.98
N LYS A 430 1.64 16.08 20.19
CA LYS A 430 1.61 17.53 20.38
C LYS A 430 2.86 18.20 19.82
N ARG A 431 4.05 17.59 20.02
CA ARG A 431 5.32 18.07 19.47
C ARG A 431 5.32 18.08 17.94
N LEU A 432 4.95 16.96 17.31
CA LEU A 432 4.87 16.84 15.85
C LEU A 432 3.88 17.86 15.27
N THR A 433 2.73 18.04 15.91
CA THR A 433 1.71 19.02 15.53
C THR A 433 2.25 20.46 15.55
N MET A 434 2.98 20.82 16.61
CA MET A 434 3.61 22.14 16.74
C MET A 434 4.70 22.37 15.68
N MET A 435 5.55 21.37 15.41
CA MET A 435 6.57 21.44 14.36
C MET A 435 5.94 21.58 12.98
N LEU A 436 4.87 20.83 12.70
CA LEU A 436 4.13 20.90 11.45
C LEU A 436 3.57 22.31 11.21
N PHE A 437 2.93 22.90 12.23
CA PHE A 437 2.41 24.26 12.17
C PHE A 437 3.52 25.27 11.83
N GLN A 438 4.63 25.25 12.59
CA GLN A 438 5.72 26.19 12.42
C GLN A 438 6.33 26.09 11.02
N LYS A 439 6.63 24.87 10.56
CA LYS A 439 7.24 24.66 9.25
C LYS A 439 6.32 25.03 8.09
N ILE A 440 5.02 24.72 8.15
CA ILE A 440 4.06 25.13 7.11
C ILE A 440 3.94 26.67 7.07
N PHE A 441 3.84 27.30 8.24
CA PHE A 441 3.73 28.75 8.35
C PHE A 441 4.95 29.46 7.77
N ASP A 442 6.16 29.01 8.13
CA ASP A 442 7.41 29.58 7.64
C ASP A 442 7.61 29.31 6.13
N ALA A 443 7.19 28.14 5.64
CA ALA A 443 7.21 27.81 4.22
C ALA A 443 6.26 28.70 3.39
N LEU A 444 5.04 28.96 3.87
CA LEU A 444 4.11 29.87 3.20
C LEU A 444 4.59 31.33 3.22
N ALA A 445 5.25 31.74 4.30
CA ALA A 445 5.78 33.10 4.42
C ALA A 445 6.91 33.40 3.42
N SER A 446 7.73 32.39 3.09
CA SER A 446 8.84 32.54 2.13
C SER A 446 8.41 32.42 0.66
N ARG A 447 7.18 31.98 0.37
CA ARG A 447 6.73 31.63 -0.98
C ARG A 447 5.88 32.71 -1.64
N ALA A 448 5.85 32.71 -2.98
CA ALA A 448 4.94 33.57 -3.73
C ALA A 448 3.48 33.10 -3.56
N TYR A 449 2.54 34.04 -3.58
CA TYR A 449 1.11 33.74 -3.43
C TYR A 449 0.59 32.95 -4.65
N ASP A 450 0.12 31.74 -4.38
CA ASP A 450 -0.58 30.86 -5.32
C ASP A 450 -2.01 30.60 -4.78
N PRO A 451 -3.08 31.03 -5.49
CA PRO A 451 -4.45 30.86 -5.03
C PRO A 451 -4.85 29.42 -4.72
N GLU A 452 -4.41 28.43 -5.49
CA GLU A 452 -4.82 27.03 -5.33
C GLU A 452 -4.17 26.43 -4.10
N LEU A 453 -2.85 26.54 -3.98
CA LEU A 453 -2.10 26.07 -2.80
C LEU A 453 -2.53 26.78 -1.52
N PHE A 454 -2.61 28.12 -1.52
CA PHE A 454 -2.99 28.89 -0.32
C PHE A 454 -4.43 28.59 0.10
N GLY A 455 -5.32 28.35 -0.87
CA GLY A 455 -6.70 27.93 -0.62
C GLY A 455 -6.81 26.60 0.12
N LYS A 456 -5.81 25.71 0.02
CA LYS A 456 -5.75 24.42 0.72
C LYS A 456 -4.87 24.46 1.98
N ALA A 457 -3.80 25.24 1.97
CA ALA A 457 -2.86 25.33 3.09
C ALA A 457 -3.40 26.14 4.27
N LEU A 458 -4.18 27.20 4.00
CA LEU A 458 -4.77 28.02 5.06
C LEU A 458 -5.77 27.25 5.94
N PRO A 459 -6.75 26.51 5.39
CA PRO A 459 -7.60 25.62 6.20
C PRO A 459 -6.79 24.67 7.08
N CYS A 460 -5.75 24.04 6.54
CA CYS A 460 -4.87 23.14 7.28
C CYS A 460 -4.17 23.84 8.44
N LEU A 461 -3.57 25.01 8.21
CA LEU A 461 -2.94 25.81 9.28
C LEU A 461 -3.93 26.21 10.37
N THR A 462 -5.13 26.63 9.99
CA THR A 462 -6.17 27.01 10.96
C THR A 462 -6.68 25.82 11.77
N ALA A 463 -6.83 24.65 11.15
CA ALA A 463 -7.24 23.43 11.82
C ALA A 463 -6.17 23.00 12.85
N ILE A 464 -4.89 22.95 12.45
CA ILE A 464 -3.77 22.63 13.35
C ILE A 464 -3.69 23.63 14.52
N GLY A 465 -3.75 24.93 14.22
CA GLY A 465 -3.68 25.98 15.24
C GLY A 465 -4.87 25.95 16.22
N SER A 466 -6.02 25.46 15.79
CA SER A 466 -7.20 25.28 16.65
C SER A 466 -7.14 24.02 17.51
N ALA A 467 -6.50 22.95 17.03
CA ALA A 467 -6.40 21.67 17.73
C ALA A 467 -5.31 21.69 18.83
N LEU A 468 -4.21 22.41 18.60
CA LEU A 468 -3.10 22.51 19.55
C LEU A 468 -3.45 23.42 20.73
N SER A 469 -3.22 22.94 21.95
CA SER A 469 -3.48 23.74 23.15
C SER A 469 -2.53 24.95 23.22
N PRO A 470 -3.04 26.18 23.48
CA PRO A 470 -2.24 27.41 23.49
C PRO A 470 -1.06 27.41 24.47
N ASP A 471 -1.17 26.61 25.53
CA ASP A 471 -0.25 26.50 26.65
C ASP A 471 0.85 25.45 26.49
N TYR A 472 0.78 24.65 25.44
CA TYR A 472 1.81 23.67 25.14
C TYR A 472 3.16 24.37 24.96
N ALA A 473 4.16 23.96 25.74
CA ALA A 473 5.50 24.54 25.74
C ALA A 473 6.53 23.52 25.25
N TYR A 474 7.33 23.93 24.26
CA TYR A 474 8.30 23.06 23.61
C TYR A 474 9.51 22.80 24.52
N SER A 475 9.65 21.57 25.04
CA SER A 475 10.87 21.09 25.69
C SER A 475 11.77 20.38 24.68
N ILE A 476 12.89 21.01 24.30
CA ILE A 476 13.94 20.35 23.51
C ILE A 476 14.56 19.24 24.36
N THR A 477 14.33 17.98 24.00
CA THR A 477 15.11 16.85 24.50
C THR A 477 16.27 16.57 23.53
N GLN A 478 17.49 16.39 24.05
CA GLN A 478 18.71 16.14 23.27
C GLN A 478 18.68 14.85 22.39
N GLN A 479 17.62 14.04 22.50
CA GLN A 479 17.30 12.96 21.56
C GLN A 479 17.07 13.44 20.11
N ASP A 480 16.79 14.73 19.93
CA ASP A 480 16.49 15.38 18.65
C ASP A 480 17.63 15.30 17.62
N ASN A 481 18.89 15.01 17.97
CA ASN A 481 19.97 14.87 16.98
C ASN A 481 20.20 13.42 16.52
N LEU A 482 19.90 12.43 17.35
CA LEU A 482 20.16 11.01 17.04
C LEU A 482 19.00 10.38 16.24
N ASN A 483 17.76 10.79 16.52
CA ASN A 483 16.59 10.39 15.73
C ASN A 483 16.54 11.13 14.38
N HIS A 484 17.08 12.35 14.31
CA HIS A 484 17.13 13.15 13.08
C HIS A 484 17.94 12.52 11.94
N GLU A 485 19.01 11.80 12.27
CA GLU A 485 19.82 11.09 11.28
C GLU A 485 19.18 9.78 10.82
N ARG A 486 18.47 9.07 11.71
CA ARG A 486 17.71 7.86 11.35
C ARG A 486 16.52 8.19 10.44
N GLU A 487 15.77 9.26 10.73
CA GLU A 487 14.62 9.70 9.93
C GLU A 487 15.03 10.32 8.58
N LYS A 488 16.22 10.94 8.46
CA LYS A 488 16.74 11.42 7.17
C LYS A 488 17.03 10.29 6.18
N VAL A 489 17.44 9.11 6.66
CA VAL A 489 17.72 7.93 5.82
C VAL A 489 16.42 7.31 5.29
N GLU A 490 15.33 7.34 6.07
CA GLU A 490 13.99 6.89 5.62
C GLU A 490 13.32 7.82 4.60
N MET A 491 13.74 9.09 4.49
CA MET A 491 13.21 10.06 3.53
C MET A 491 13.84 10.01 2.14
N SER A 492 14.84 9.15 1.94
CA SER A 492 15.35 8.87 0.61
C SER A 492 14.21 8.36 -0.27
N ARG A 493 14.02 8.96 -1.45
CA ARG A 493 13.07 8.48 -2.47
C ARG A 493 13.36 7.04 -2.90
N SER A 494 14.52 6.48 -2.55
CA SER A 494 14.88 5.06 -2.69
C SER A 494 15.09 4.42 -1.32
N TYR A 495 14.44 3.29 -1.05
CA TYR A 495 14.70 2.51 0.16
C TYR A 495 16.16 2.02 0.14
N GLU A 496 16.92 2.41 1.16
CA GLU A 496 18.32 2.00 1.34
C GLU A 496 18.41 1.15 2.59
N PRO A 497 18.56 -0.18 2.46
CA PRO A 497 18.61 -1.05 3.61
C PRO A 497 19.88 -0.82 4.42
N ASN A 498 19.73 -0.68 5.73
CA ASN A 498 20.82 -0.37 6.65
C ASN A 498 20.87 -1.38 7.80
N PRO A 499 21.34 -2.62 7.52
CA PRO A 499 21.46 -3.64 8.55
C PRO A 499 22.47 -3.24 9.62
N THR A 500 22.26 -3.74 10.83
CA THR A 500 23.14 -3.47 11.97
C THR A 500 24.54 -4.04 11.72
N ASP A 501 25.57 -3.20 11.80
CA ASP A 501 26.95 -3.64 11.65
C ASP A 501 27.42 -4.44 12.89
N THR A 502 27.62 -5.74 12.66
CA THR A 502 28.03 -6.74 13.64
C THR A 502 29.50 -7.13 13.52
N SER A 503 30.27 -6.53 12.60
CA SER A 503 31.65 -6.95 12.27
C SER A 503 32.61 -6.89 13.46
N ASN A 504 32.34 -5.98 14.41
CA ASN A 504 33.17 -5.75 15.59
C ASN A 504 32.68 -6.48 16.86
N VAL A 505 31.63 -7.30 16.76
CA VAL A 505 31.05 -8.01 17.92
C VAL A 505 31.52 -9.47 17.93
N ILE A 506 32.12 -9.88 19.04
CA ILE A 506 32.61 -11.25 19.24
C ILE A 506 31.71 -11.95 20.25
N LEU A 507 31.16 -13.10 19.88
CA LEU A 507 30.31 -13.90 20.78
C LEU A 507 31.16 -14.63 21.82
N SER A 508 30.60 -14.78 23.03
CA SER A 508 31.22 -15.60 24.07
C SER A 508 31.13 -17.09 23.73
N PRO A 509 32.03 -17.95 24.25
CA PRO A 509 31.96 -19.41 24.00
C PRO A 509 30.61 -20.03 24.40
N ALA A 510 29.98 -19.53 25.46
CA ALA A 510 28.67 -19.99 25.92
C ALA A 510 27.53 -19.66 24.94
N LEU A 511 27.66 -18.56 24.18
CA LEU A 511 26.71 -18.19 23.13
C LEU A 511 26.98 -18.99 21.85
N GLU A 512 28.22 -19.34 21.54
CA GLU A 512 28.54 -20.25 20.42
C GLU A 512 28.00 -21.67 20.65
N ASP A 513 28.06 -22.17 21.90
CA ASP A 513 27.41 -23.44 22.25
C ASP A 513 25.89 -23.37 22.12
N PHE A 514 25.30 -22.21 22.46
CA PHE A 514 23.88 -21.95 22.24
C PHE A 514 23.51 -21.96 20.74
N VAL A 515 24.32 -21.33 19.87
CA VAL A 515 24.09 -21.31 18.41
C VAL A 515 23.94 -22.74 17.88
N LYS A 516 24.88 -23.62 18.23
CA LYS A 516 24.85 -25.03 17.81
C LYS A 516 23.63 -25.77 18.34
N ALA A 517 23.30 -25.58 19.62
CA ALA A 517 22.16 -26.24 20.25
C ALA A 517 20.82 -25.79 19.64
N TYR A 518 20.69 -24.50 19.31
CA TYR A 518 19.49 -23.98 18.66
C TYR A 518 19.40 -24.42 17.20
N ALA A 519 20.52 -24.41 16.45
CA ALA A 519 20.58 -24.90 15.07
C ALA A 519 20.16 -26.39 14.97
N GLU A 520 20.62 -27.24 15.91
CA GLU A 520 20.19 -28.64 16.01
C GLU A 520 18.68 -28.74 16.30
N SER A 521 18.13 -27.91 17.19
CA SER A 521 16.70 -27.86 17.49
C SER A 521 15.85 -27.43 16.28
N VAL A 522 16.30 -26.44 15.50
CA VAL A 522 15.60 -25.97 14.29
C VAL A 522 15.61 -27.06 13.22
N HIS A 523 16.75 -27.74 13.04
CA HIS A 523 16.87 -28.87 12.11
C HIS A 523 15.95 -30.04 12.48
N ASP A 524 15.85 -30.34 13.78
CA ASP A 524 14.95 -31.38 14.27
C ASP A 524 13.48 -31.00 14.09
N GLN A 525 13.09 -29.74 14.28
CA GLN A 525 11.73 -29.27 13.99
C GLN A 525 11.39 -29.37 12.50
N TRP A 526 12.30 -28.96 11.62
CA TRP A 526 12.13 -29.09 10.18
C TRP A 526 12.02 -30.56 9.74
N SER A 527 12.91 -31.41 10.26
CA SER A 527 12.93 -32.85 9.95
C SER A 527 11.65 -33.53 10.44
N TYR A 528 11.16 -33.17 11.63
CA TYR A 528 9.90 -33.69 12.17
C TYR A 528 8.72 -33.35 11.27
N ALA A 529 8.59 -32.08 10.86
CA ALA A 529 7.50 -31.63 9.97
C ALA A 529 7.54 -32.35 8.60
N LYS A 530 8.72 -32.53 8.02
CA LYS A 530 8.89 -33.26 6.76
C LYS A 530 8.55 -34.75 6.91
N ILE A 531 8.97 -35.41 7.99
CA ILE A 531 8.61 -36.81 8.26
C ILE A 531 7.10 -36.97 8.47
N GLU A 532 6.43 -36.03 9.14
CA GLU A 532 4.95 -36.05 9.28
C GLU A 532 4.24 -35.89 7.92
N GLN A 533 4.83 -35.16 6.98
CA GLN A 533 4.35 -35.07 5.59
C GLN A 533 4.68 -36.33 4.76
N GLY A 534 5.29 -37.35 5.36
CA GLY A 534 5.63 -38.62 4.71
C GLY A 534 6.96 -38.62 3.95
N TRP A 535 7.84 -37.64 4.20
CA TRP A 535 9.17 -37.62 3.60
C TRP A 535 10.12 -38.61 4.27
N THR A 536 10.99 -39.21 3.46
CA THR A 536 12.00 -40.20 3.88
C THR A 536 13.40 -39.78 3.43
N TYR A 537 14.42 -40.41 3.96
CA TYR A 537 15.79 -40.15 3.52
C TYR A 537 16.02 -40.66 2.09
N GLY A 538 16.76 -39.90 1.28
CA GLY A 538 17.33 -40.35 0.01
C GLY A 538 18.55 -39.51 -0.37
N GLU A 539 19.41 -40.03 -1.25
CA GLU A 539 20.68 -39.37 -1.60
C GLU A 539 20.50 -38.07 -2.40
N GLN A 540 19.36 -37.92 -3.06
CA GLN A 540 18.98 -36.72 -3.82
C GLN A 540 17.57 -36.29 -3.42
N ILE A 541 17.25 -35.02 -3.66
CA ILE A 541 15.87 -34.52 -3.50
C ILE A 541 15.02 -35.20 -4.57
N ASN A 542 13.98 -35.92 -4.16
CA ASN A 542 13.06 -36.58 -5.07
C ASN A 542 11.63 -36.45 -4.56
N ASP A 543 10.89 -35.52 -5.13
CA ASP A 543 9.54 -35.16 -4.65
C ASP A 543 8.52 -36.27 -4.93
N LYS A 544 8.69 -36.99 -6.05
CA LYS A 544 7.83 -38.12 -6.44
C LYS A 544 7.84 -39.24 -5.41
N TYR A 545 9.01 -39.53 -4.84
CA TYR A 545 9.17 -40.52 -3.77
C TYR A 545 9.24 -39.89 -2.38
N ARG A 546 9.07 -38.56 -2.28
CA ARG A 546 9.22 -37.74 -1.07
C ARG A 546 10.53 -38.05 -0.34
N GLN A 547 11.65 -37.95 -1.03
CA GLN A 547 12.97 -38.20 -0.47
C GLN A 547 13.80 -36.91 -0.33
N HIS A 548 14.53 -36.78 0.79
CA HIS A 548 15.39 -35.61 1.03
C HIS A 548 16.73 -36.00 1.70
N PRO A 549 17.89 -35.50 1.23
CA PRO A 549 19.22 -35.86 1.74
C PRO A 549 19.51 -35.37 3.16
N ASN A 550 18.91 -34.26 3.56
CA ASN A 550 19.10 -33.69 4.90
C ASN A 550 18.22 -34.32 5.99
N LEU A 551 17.42 -35.36 5.69
CA LEU A 551 16.70 -36.14 6.70
C LEU A 551 17.64 -37.12 7.43
N LYS A 552 18.68 -36.57 8.03
CA LYS A 552 19.73 -37.22 8.82
C LYS A 552 20.06 -36.35 10.04
N PRO A 553 20.65 -36.92 11.12
CA PRO A 553 21.07 -36.15 12.29
C PRO A 553 21.93 -34.93 11.95
N TYR A 554 21.73 -33.82 12.70
CA TYR A 554 22.44 -32.54 12.52
C TYR A 554 23.97 -32.70 12.37
N LYS A 555 24.57 -33.57 13.18
CA LYS A 555 26.03 -33.85 13.18
C LYS A 555 26.56 -34.50 11.89
N LEU A 556 25.67 -35.05 11.07
CA LEU A 556 25.98 -35.71 9.79
C LEU A 556 25.67 -34.82 8.59
N LEU A 557 25.20 -33.59 8.81
CA LEU A 557 25.03 -32.59 7.77
C LEU A 557 26.39 -32.10 7.26
N ASP A 558 26.38 -31.65 6.02
CA ASP A 558 27.58 -31.09 5.41
C ASP A 558 27.87 -29.71 6.00
N ARG A 559 29.15 -29.30 6.01
CA ARG A 559 29.57 -28.02 6.62
C ARG A 559 28.81 -26.82 6.05
N MET A 560 28.47 -26.86 4.76
CA MET A 560 27.70 -25.79 4.11
C MET A 560 26.26 -25.71 4.62
N ASP A 561 25.60 -26.85 4.89
CA ASP A 561 24.23 -26.85 5.39
C ASP A 561 24.15 -26.51 6.87
N ILE A 562 25.17 -26.89 7.64
CA ILE A 562 25.34 -26.43 9.03
C ILE A 562 25.50 -24.92 9.07
N ALA A 563 26.35 -24.35 8.20
CA ALA A 563 26.57 -22.90 8.15
C ALA A 563 25.28 -22.13 7.81
N LYS A 564 24.45 -22.62 6.87
CA LYS A 564 23.14 -22.02 6.55
C LYS A 564 22.19 -21.93 7.75
N LEU A 565 22.28 -22.87 8.70
CA LEU A 565 21.48 -22.86 9.93
C LEU A 565 22.11 -21.96 11.01
N GLU A 566 23.43 -22.05 11.20
CA GLU A 566 24.13 -21.33 12.27
C GLU A 566 24.30 -19.83 12.00
N ASP A 567 24.58 -19.43 10.76
CA ASP A 567 24.95 -18.04 10.42
C ASP A 567 23.82 -17.03 10.75
N PRO A 568 22.54 -17.28 10.40
CA PRO A 568 21.45 -16.37 10.79
C PRO A 568 21.29 -16.23 12.31
N ILE A 569 21.50 -17.32 13.06
CA ILE A 569 21.43 -17.32 14.53
C ILE A 569 22.60 -16.52 15.11
N ARG A 570 23.80 -16.74 14.59
CA ARG A 570 25.02 -16.05 15.01
C ARG A 570 24.90 -14.54 14.81
N GLU A 571 24.47 -14.12 13.62
CA GLU A 571 24.26 -12.70 13.31
C GLU A 571 23.15 -12.07 14.16
N ALA A 572 22.06 -12.80 14.41
CA ALA A 572 21.02 -12.35 15.32
C ALA A 572 21.57 -12.07 16.72
N LEU A 573 22.34 -12.99 17.31
CA LEU A 573 22.93 -12.81 18.64
C LEU A 573 23.91 -11.62 18.70
N LYS A 574 24.76 -11.45 17.68
CA LYS A 574 25.67 -10.28 17.62
C LYS A 574 24.92 -8.97 17.54
N SER A 575 23.77 -8.94 16.86
CA SER A 575 22.98 -7.71 16.71
C SER A 575 22.30 -7.25 18.00
N ILE A 576 22.08 -8.15 18.98
CA ILE A 576 21.37 -7.86 20.24
C ILE A 576 22.01 -6.68 20.99
N GLU A 577 23.34 -6.68 21.15
CA GLU A 577 24.06 -5.60 21.86
C GLU A 577 23.89 -4.24 21.18
N LYS A 578 23.89 -4.23 19.85
CA LYS A 578 23.73 -3.01 19.04
C LYS A 578 22.28 -2.53 18.96
N LEU A 579 21.32 -3.43 19.13
CA LEU A 579 19.88 -3.14 19.18
C LEU A 579 19.40 -2.61 20.55
N GLN A 580 20.33 -2.27 21.46
CA GLN A 580 20.03 -1.79 22.82
C GLN A 580 19.35 -2.83 23.72
N PHE A 581 19.70 -4.10 23.54
CA PHE A 581 19.31 -5.20 24.42
C PHE A 581 20.55 -5.88 24.99
N HIS A 582 20.43 -6.42 26.19
CA HIS A 582 21.49 -7.15 26.87
C HIS A 582 20.99 -8.52 27.31
N LEU A 583 21.84 -9.54 27.20
CA LEU A 583 21.57 -10.89 27.67
C LEU A 583 22.26 -11.10 29.02
N GLU A 584 21.46 -11.21 30.08
CA GLU A 584 21.95 -11.56 31.41
C GLU A 584 21.77 -13.06 31.65
N LYS A 585 22.83 -13.74 32.05
CA LYS A 585 22.75 -15.15 32.42
C LYS A 585 22.14 -15.26 33.83
N THR A 586 21.03 -15.97 33.97
CA THR A 586 20.42 -16.21 35.28
C THR A 586 21.06 -17.40 35.98
N ASP A 587 21.38 -17.27 37.28
CA ASP A 587 22.00 -18.32 38.11
C ASP A 587 21.11 -19.57 38.31
N THR A 588 19.84 -19.49 37.92
CA THR A 588 18.96 -20.65 37.73
C THR A 588 19.37 -21.40 36.47
N GLY A 589 20.44 -22.22 36.58
CA GLY A 589 20.89 -23.10 35.51
C GLY A 589 19.72 -23.89 34.91
N MET A 590 19.70 -24.05 33.56
CA MET A 590 18.64 -24.66 32.75
C MET A 590 17.36 -24.91 33.55
N THR A 591 16.54 -23.88 33.74
CA THR A 591 15.17 -24.14 34.17
C THR A 591 14.55 -24.85 32.99
N ARG A 592 14.55 -26.19 33.01
CA ARG A 592 13.82 -27.04 32.07
C ARG A 592 12.34 -26.77 32.32
N ILE A 593 11.86 -25.59 31.95
CA ILE A 593 10.46 -25.38 31.59
C ILE A 593 10.25 -26.47 30.54
N ALA A 594 9.50 -27.50 30.93
CA ALA A 594 9.45 -28.76 30.20
C ALA A 594 8.84 -28.50 28.81
N THR A 595 9.68 -28.16 27.84
CA THR A 595 9.36 -28.23 26.43
C THR A 595 9.21 -29.72 26.13
N LYS A 596 7.96 -30.19 26.14
CA LYS A 596 7.66 -31.59 25.86
C LYS A 596 8.07 -31.85 24.40
N PRO A 597 8.77 -32.95 24.12
CA PRO A 597 9.02 -33.34 22.74
C PRO A 597 7.67 -33.64 22.06
N LEU A 598 7.50 -33.18 20.82
CA LEU A 598 6.32 -33.48 20.01
C LEU A 598 6.15 -35.00 19.88
N GLN A 599 4.98 -35.53 20.28
CA GLN A 599 4.73 -36.98 20.30
C GLN A 599 4.36 -37.49 18.90
N ARG A 600 5.19 -38.40 18.37
CA ARG A 600 4.96 -39.08 17.09
C ARG A 600 3.87 -40.16 17.22
N LYS A 601 2.83 -40.13 16.36
CA LYS A 601 1.96 -41.31 16.16
C LYS A 601 2.81 -42.41 15.50
N LYS A 602 3.01 -43.55 16.17
CA LYS A 602 3.80 -44.69 15.64
C LYS A 602 3.18 -45.24 14.35
N GLN A 603 3.72 -44.89 13.19
CA GLN A 603 3.56 -45.68 11.97
C GLN A 603 4.60 -46.80 11.96
N LYS A 604 4.12 -48.04 11.82
CA LYS A 604 4.93 -49.25 11.62
C LYS A 604 5.29 -49.31 10.14
N ASP A 605 6.43 -48.79 9.73
CA ASP A 605 7.09 -49.27 8.51
C ASP A 605 8.61 -49.34 8.71
N LYS A 606 9.17 -50.49 8.34
CA LYS A 606 10.47 -51.00 8.79
C LYS A 606 11.65 -50.64 7.88
N ASN A 607 11.57 -49.59 7.07
CA ASN A 607 12.59 -49.27 6.06
C ASN A 607 13.13 -47.83 6.12
N VAL A 608 13.21 -47.20 7.29
CA VAL A 608 13.86 -45.89 7.44
C VAL A 608 15.03 -46.01 8.41
N PRO A 609 16.24 -45.49 8.11
CA PRO A 609 17.31 -45.38 9.10
C PRO A 609 16.80 -44.65 10.36
N ASP A 610 17.36 -45.02 11.51
CA ASP A 610 16.93 -44.75 12.89
C ASP A 610 16.94 -43.24 13.32
N TYR A 611 16.63 -42.32 12.41
CA TYR A 611 16.55 -40.89 12.69
C TYR A 611 15.17 -40.52 13.25
N ALA A 612 15.15 -40.17 14.54
CA ALA A 612 13.98 -39.67 15.24
C ALA A 612 14.28 -38.27 15.79
N PRO A 613 13.97 -37.19 15.03
CA PRO A 613 14.22 -35.83 15.47
C PRO A 613 13.42 -35.47 16.73
N LYS A 614 14.02 -34.68 17.62
CA LYS A 614 13.39 -34.23 18.87
C LYS A 614 12.93 -32.79 18.74
N ALA A 615 11.81 -32.60 18.06
CA ALA A 615 11.20 -31.28 17.93
C ALA A 615 10.66 -30.78 19.29
N LEU A 616 11.11 -29.61 19.71
CA LEU A 616 10.65 -28.92 20.93
C LEU A 616 9.40 -28.09 20.64
N ASP A 617 8.44 -28.10 21.56
CA ASP A 617 7.26 -27.21 21.51
C ASP A 617 7.48 -25.96 22.38
N PHE A 618 7.45 -24.78 21.77
CA PHE A 618 7.66 -23.48 22.41
C PHE A 618 6.34 -22.77 22.78
N ASN A 619 5.18 -23.38 22.54
CA ASN A 619 3.88 -22.76 22.86
C ASN A 619 3.63 -22.62 24.37
N SER A 620 4.35 -23.37 25.21
CA SER A 620 4.24 -23.30 26.67
C SER A 620 5.02 -22.13 27.29
N VAL A 621 5.88 -21.45 26.53
CA VAL A 621 6.71 -20.33 27.00
C VAL A 621 5.98 -19.01 26.73
N THR A 622 5.63 -18.30 27.80
CA THR A 622 5.03 -16.96 27.70
C THR A 622 6.11 -15.90 27.47
N MET A 623 5.81 -14.89 26.65
CA MET A 623 6.75 -13.82 26.31
C MET A 623 6.41 -12.54 27.06
N ASN A 624 7.42 -11.89 27.63
CA ASN A 624 7.30 -10.54 28.20
C ASN A 624 7.39 -9.47 27.10
N ARG A 625 7.01 -8.22 27.42
CA ARG A 625 7.08 -7.08 26.47
C ARG A 625 8.48 -6.89 25.87
N ASP A 626 9.53 -6.97 26.68
CA ASP A 626 10.92 -6.85 26.19
C ASP A 626 11.32 -7.99 25.24
N MET A 627 10.79 -9.20 25.45
CA MET A 627 11.03 -10.33 24.55
C MET A 627 10.31 -10.14 23.20
N GLN A 628 9.10 -9.59 23.23
CA GLN A 628 8.36 -9.25 22.02
C GLN A 628 9.08 -8.13 21.25
N ASP A 629 9.47 -7.06 21.93
CA ASP A 629 10.23 -5.96 21.34
C ASP A 629 11.56 -6.43 20.73
N LEU A 630 12.31 -7.31 21.42
CA LEU A 630 13.54 -7.89 20.87
C LEU A 630 13.25 -8.76 19.65
N SER A 631 12.22 -9.61 19.69
CA SER A 631 11.88 -10.47 18.55
C SER A 631 11.54 -9.68 17.29
N GLU A 632 10.83 -8.55 17.45
CA GLU A 632 10.50 -7.66 16.35
C GLU A 632 11.75 -6.90 15.85
N ALA A 633 12.62 -6.44 16.77
CA ALA A 633 13.88 -5.79 16.40
C ALA A 633 14.83 -6.72 15.62
N LEU A 634 14.91 -7.99 16.01
CA LEU A 634 15.69 -9.01 15.31
C LEU A 634 15.09 -9.32 13.93
N ALA A 635 13.76 -9.48 13.83
CA ALA A 635 13.07 -9.69 12.56
C ALA A 635 13.28 -8.51 11.60
N ARG A 636 13.20 -7.27 12.09
CA ARG A 636 13.51 -6.05 11.33
C ARG A 636 14.95 -6.09 10.81
N ASN A 637 15.93 -6.38 11.67
CA ASN A 637 17.33 -6.44 11.26
C ASN A 637 17.60 -7.56 10.24
N ALA A 638 16.93 -8.71 10.38
CA ALA A 638 17.02 -9.81 9.43
C ALA A 638 16.50 -9.42 8.05
N HIS A 639 15.37 -8.70 8.00
CA HIS A 639 14.82 -8.16 6.78
C HIS A 639 15.77 -7.13 6.13
N GLU A 640 16.40 -6.26 6.91
CA GLU A 640 17.41 -5.31 6.41
C GLU A 640 18.64 -6.02 5.81
N ILE A 641 19.10 -7.12 6.44
CA ILE A 641 20.20 -7.95 5.91
C ILE A 641 19.79 -8.59 4.57
N TRP A 642 18.61 -9.21 4.54
CA TRP A 642 18.06 -9.82 3.32
C TRP A 642 17.88 -8.77 2.21
N ALA A 643 17.32 -7.60 2.53
CA ALA A 643 17.07 -6.52 1.59
C ALA A 643 18.38 -6.01 0.98
N LYS A 644 19.44 -5.86 1.80
CA LYS A 644 20.77 -5.48 1.32
C LYS A 644 21.37 -6.54 0.40
N GLN A 645 21.35 -7.81 0.80
CA GLN A 645 21.85 -8.91 -0.03
C GLN A 645 21.09 -9.02 -1.36
N LEU A 646 19.76 -8.86 -1.33
CA LEU A 646 18.95 -8.86 -2.53
C LEU A 646 19.30 -7.68 -3.43
N LYS A 647 19.44 -6.48 -2.87
CA LYS A 647 19.82 -5.28 -3.63
C LYS A 647 21.19 -5.42 -4.29
N ASP A 648 22.17 -5.96 -3.56
CA ASP A 648 23.51 -6.23 -4.09
C ASP A 648 23.46 -7.27 -5.22
N ARG A 649 22.63 -8.32 -5.08
CA ARG A 649 22.38 -9.29 -6.15
C ARG A 649 21.72 -8.66 -7.37
N LEU A 650 20.70 -7.83 -7.19
CA LEU A 650 20.02 -7.14 -8.29
C LEU A 650 20.99 -6.17 -9.00
N ALA A 651 21.80 -5.43 -8.25
CA ALA A 651 22.83 -4.56 -8.83
C ALA A 651 23.87 -5.34 -9.63
N ALA A 652 24.27 -6.53 -9.17
CA ALA A 652 25.22 -7.39 -9.87
C ALA A 652 24.69 -7.91 -11.21
N ILE A 653 23.37 -8.02 -11.38
CA ILE A 653 22.74 -8.50 -12.61
C ILE A 653 22.16 -7.35 -13.47
N GLY A 654 22.60 -6.11 -13.23
CA GLY A 654 22.21 -4.95 -14.04
C GLY A 654 20.95 -4.22 -13.59
N GLY A 655 20.39 -4.58 -12.44
CA GLY A 655 19.20 -3.97 -11.84
C GLY A 655 18.05 -4.96 -11.65
N GLY A 656 16.93 -4.47 -11.09
CA GLY A 656 15.69 -5.23 -10.95
C GLY A 656 14.85 -4.72 -9.78
N LEU A 657 13.56 -5.06 -9.78
CA LEU A 657 12.61 -4.59 -8.79
C LEU A 657 11.95 -5.79 -8.11
N HIS A 658 11.91 -5.75 -6.78
CA HIS A 658 11.27 -6.81 -5.98
C HIS A 658 10.24 -6.20 -5.04
N CYS A 659 9.02 -6.74 -5.06
CA CYS A 659 7.89 -6.22 -4.29
C CYS A 659 8.16 -6.14 -2.78
N ARG A 660 8.93 -7.07 -2.21
CA ARG A 660 9.39 -7.06 -0.79
C ARG A 660 10.53 -6.10 -0.45
N LEU A 661 11.14 -5.42 -1.42
CA LEU A 661 12.23 -4.46 -1.17
C LEU A 661 11.68 -3.12 -0.66
N VAL A 662 11.09 -3.15 0.53
CA VAL A 662 10.54 -1.99 1.26
C VAL A 662 10.93 -2.10 2.74
N PRO A 663 10.83 -1.00 3.52
CA PRO A 663 11.01 -1.06 4.97
C PRO A 663 10.13 -2.12 5.65
N PHE A 664 10.66 -2.76 6.69
CA PHE A 664 9.99 -3.83 7.43
C PHE A 664 8.58 -3.45 7.89
N GLU A 665 8.36 -2.20 8.29
CA GLU A 665 7.08 -1.68 8.76
C GLU A 665 5.98 -1.81 7.71
N LEU A 666 6.31 -1.67 6.42
CA LEU A 666 5.37 -1.73 5.31
C LEU A 666 5.05 -3.16 4.85
N LEU A 667 5.74 -4.18 5.38
CA LEU A 667 5.43 -5.57 5.11
C LEU A 667 4.08 -5.97 5.72
N THR A 668 3.38 -6.87 5.04
CA THR A 668 2.14 -7.48 5.58
C THR A 668 2.44 -8.39 6.75
N ASP A 669 1.44 -8.70 7.57
CA ASP A 669 1.63 -9.60 8.72
C ASP A 669 2.01 -11.00 8.22
N LYS A 670 1.44 -11.47 7.10
CA LYS A 670 1.87 -12.71 6.41
C LYS A 670 3.32 -12.68 5.95
N GLU A 671 3.79 -11.57 5.37
CA GLU A 671 5.20 -11.41 4.96
C GLU A 671 6.15 -11.49 6.16
N LYS A 672 5.76 -10.86 7.27
CA LYS A 672 6.53 -10.84 8.53
C LYS A 672 6.46 -12.16 9.29
N GLN A 673 5.39 -12.95 9.12
CA GLN A 673 5.06 -14.09 9.99
C GLN A 673 6.18 -15.14 10.07
N LYS A 674 6.83 -15.45 8.95
CA LYS A 674 7.91 -16.45 8.91
C LYS A 674 9.11 -16.00 9.75
N ASP A 675 9.55 -14.77 9.57
CA ASP A 675 10.71 -14.22 10.26
C ASP A 675 10.38 -13.94 11.74
N LEU A 676 9.21 -13.34 12.00
CA LEU A 676 8.74 -13.12 13.37
C LEU A 676 8.63 -14.42 14.16
N LYS A 677 8.05 -15.48 13.58
CA LYS A 677 7.96 -16.78 14.25
C LYS A 677 9.34 -17.34 14.56
N PHE A 678 10.27 -17.29 13.61
CA PHE A 678 11.65 -17.73 13.81
C PHE A 678 12.32 -16.97 14.98
N TYR A 679 12.25 -15.65 15.01
CA TYR A 679 12.88 -14.85 16.06
C TYR A 679 12.14 -14.91 17.40
N GLN A 680 10.82 -15.10 17.41
CA GLN A 680 10.08 -15.39 18.64
C GLN A 680 10.52 -16.73 19.24
N ASP A 681 10.68 -17.77 18.43
CA ASP A 681 11.14 -19.07 18.88
C ASP A 681 12.61 -19.02 19.35
N LEU A 682 13.46 -18.23 18.69
CA LEU A 682 14.83 -17.96 19.14
C LEU A 682 14.87 -17.30 20.53
N VAL A 683 14.06 -16.26 20.75
CA VAL A 683 14.01 -15.53 22.03
C VAL A 683 13.39 -16.40 23.14
N LYS A 684 12.38 -17.21 22.82
CA LYS A 684 11.85 -18.22 23.76
C LYS A 684 12.92 -19.27 24.11
N TYR A 685 13.70 -19.72 23.12
CA TYR A 685 14.77 -20.67 23.36
C TYR A 685 15.88 -20.07 24.23
N LEU A 686 16.29 -18.81 23.99
CA LEU A 686 17.20 -18.05 24.87
C LEU A 686 16.70 -18.04 26.32
N HIS A 687 15.41 -17.80 26.52
CA HIS A 687 14.80 -17.82 27.85
C HIS A 687 14.88 -19.20 28.51
N THR A 688 14.56 -20.28 27.79
CA THR A 688 14.68 -21.66 28.31
C THR A 688 16.13 -22.07 28.57
N PHE A 689 17.08 -21.50 27.85
CA PHE A 689 18.52 -21.75 28.02
C PHE A 689 19.11 -21.00 29.24
N GLY A 690 18.33 -20.14 29.89
CA GLY A 690 18.74 -19.40 31.10
C GLY A 690 19.28 -18.00 30.83
N TYR A 691 18.92 -17.38 29.70
CA TYR A 691 19.20 -15.97 29.43
C TYR A 691 17.97 -15.10 29.66
N ARG A 692 18.14 -13.99 30.36
CA ARG A 692 17.15 -12.94 30.52
C ARG A 692 17.48 -11.79 29.57
N VAL A 693 16.46 -11.35 28.82
CA VAL A 693 16.54 -10.18 27.95
C VAL A 693 16.25 -8.92 28.78
N VAL A 694 17.16 -7.95 28.75
CA VAL A 694 16.99 -6.65 29.38
C VAL A 694 17.12 -5.56 28.32
N LYS A 695 16.09 -4.72 28.18
CA LYS A 695 16.12 -3.54 27.32
C LYS A 695 16.89 -2.43 28.03
N THR A 696 17.95 -1.92 27.41
CA THR A 696 18.70 -0.77 27.96
C THR A 696 17.88 0.50 27.79
N VAL A 697 17.14 0.88 28.83
CA VAL A 697 16.49 2.18 28.89
C VAL A 697 17.54 3.16 29.41
N TYR A 698 18.03 4.06 28.56
CA TYR A 698 18.69 5.28 29.03
C TYR A 698 17.61 6.21 29.60
N GLU A 699 16.97 5.78 30.69
CA GLU A 699 16.10 6.62 31.47
C GLU A 699 17.01 7.58 32.25
N THR A 700 16.95 8.85 31.87
CA THR A 700 17.56 9.98 32.56
C THR A 700 16.93 10.22 33.94
N ASN A 701 16.71 9.18 34.74
CA ASN A 701 16.16 9.28 36.10
C ASN A 701 17.11 10.00 37.07
N THR A 702 18.37 10.21 36.72
CA THR A 702 19.32 11.04 37.49
C THR A 702 19.12 12.55 37.31
N THR A 703 18.22 13.01 36.43
CA THR A 703 17.91 14.45 36.27
C THR A 703 16.55 14.86 36.83
N ILE A 704 15.61 13.94 36.97
CA ILE A 704 14.27 14.23 37.50
C ILE A 704 14.34 14.62 38.99
N SER A 705 15.22 13.99 39.76
CA SER A 705 15.43 14.31 41.18
C SER A 705 16.12 15.66 41.43
N ASN A 706 16.84 16.19 40.43
CA ASN A 706 17.48 17.51 40.51
C ASN A 706 16.62 18.64 39.91
N LEU A 707 15.52 18.31 39.21
CA LEU A 707 14.62 19.29 38.61
C LEU A 707 13.49 19.71 39.57
N THR A 708 13.11 18.86 40.53
CA THR A 708 12.08 19.14 41.53
C THR A 708 12.46 20.27 42.51
N LEU A 709 13.76 20.55 42.70
CA LEU A 709 14.25 21.68 43.51
C LEU A 709 14.41 23.00 42.74
N ARG A 710 14.19 23.02 41.41
CA ARG A 710 14.24 24.23 40.55
C ARG A 710 12.88 24.71 40.06
N VAL A 711 11.79 24.13 40.57
CA VAL A 711 10.41 24.41 40.11
C VAL A 711 9.94 25.83 40.43
N ALA A 712 10.54 26.53 41.40
CA ALA A 712 10.17 27.91 41.72
C ALA A 712 10.70 28.95 40.71
N SER A 713 11.85 28.70 40.07
CA SER A 713 12.54 29.63 39.16
C SER A 713 12.43 29.26 37.67
N ALA A 714 11.84 28.10 37.34
CA ALA A 714 11.58 27.67 35.96
C ALA A 714 10.27 28.21 35.37
N SER A 715 9.35 28.70 36.19
CA SER A 715 8.03 29.19 35.75
C SER A 715 8.12 30.37 34.77
N THR A 716 9.17 31.20 34.86
CA THR A 716 9.39 32.35 33.97
C THR A 716 9.96 31.96 32.60
N LEU A 717 10.83 30.94 32.53
CA LEU A 717 11.45 30.49 31.27
C LEU A 717 10.54 29.55 30.46
N ILE A 718 9.61 28.84 31.12
CA ILE A 718 8.62 27.98 30.46
C ILE A 718 7.55 28.84 29.76
N ASN A 719 7.23 30.02 30.31
CA ASN A 719 6.23 30.92 29.75
C ASN A 719 6.65 31.57 28.42
N ASP A 720 7.95 31.67 28.13
CA ASP A 720 8.45 32.23 26.87
C ASP A 720 8.47 31.22 25.71
N LYS A 721 8.31 29.92 25.98
CA LYS A 721 8.35 28.84 24.98
C LYS A 721 6.99 28.23 24.66
N ARG A 722 5.90 28.87 25.11
CA ARG A 722 4.53 28.43 24.83
C ARG A 722 4.20 28.64 23.35
N PHE A 723 3.33 27.80 22.82
CA PHE A 723 2.85 27.93 21.44
C PHE A 723 2.16 29.29 21.22
N ALA A 724 1.31 29.72 22.15
CA ALA A 724 0.64 31.02 22.07
C ALA A 724 1.63 32.19 22.07
N SER A 725 2.61 32.21 22.97
CA SER A 725 3.61 33.29 23.00
C SER A 725 4.43 33.33 21.71
N SER A 726 4.92 32.19 21.22
CA SER A 726 5.69 32.10 19.98
C SER A 726 4.87 32.52 18.75
N LEU A 727 3.59 32.12 18.67
CA LEU A 727 2.70 32.52 17.60
C LEU A 727 2.42 34.03 17.63
N LEU A 728 2.13 34.60 18.80
CA LEU A 728 1.86 36.03 18.96
C LEU A 728 3.07 36.90 18.59
N GLU A 729 4.28 36.49 18.99
CA GLU A 729 5.52 37.17 18.60
C GLU A 729 5.69 37.17 17.07
N LYS A 730 5.50 36.03 16.41
CA LYS A 730 5.53 35.94 14.94
C LYS A 730 4.46 36.82 14.30
N LEU A 731 3.20 36.75 14.76
CA LEU A 731 2.09 37.54 14.20
C LEU A 731 2.36 39.05 14.33
N LEU A 732 2.90 39.50 15.46
CA LEU A 732 3.29 40.90 15.67
C LEU A 732 4.39 41.32 14.69
N GLU A 733 5.42 40.48 14.48
CA GLU A 733 6.48 40.75 13.51
C GLU A 733 5.93 40.88 12.08
N TYR A 734 5.01 40.01 11.66
CA TYR A 734 4.40 40.10 10.33
C TYR A 734 3.49 41.32 10.18
N VAL A 735 2.78 41.73 11.22
CA VAL A 735 1.99 42.99 11.22
C VAL A 735 2.92 44.20 11.10
N GLU A 736 4.07 44.19 11.77
CA GLU A 736 5.07 45.26 11.65
C GLU A 736 5.72 45.30 10.27
N ARG A 737 6.15 44.15 9.74
CA ARG A 737 6.69 44.04 8.37
C ARG A 737 5.67 44.48 7.32
N ALA A 738 4.40 44.11 7.49
CA ALA A 738 3.31 44.58 6.64
C ALA A 738 3.12 46.09 6.78
N SER A 739 3.18 46.64 8.00
CA SER A 739 3.09 48.08 8.26
C SER A 739 4.19 48.87 7.56
N ILE A 740 5.45 48.46 7.70
CA ILE A 740 6.61 49.09 7.04
C ILE A 740 6.47 49.02 5.52
N THR A 741 6.10 47.86 4.99
CA THR A 741 5.93 47.67 3.55
C THR A 741 4.74 48.49 3.02
N MET A 742 3.65 48.62 3.79
CA MET A 742 2.49 49.44 3.48
C MET A 742 2.77 50.96 3.58
N GLN A 743 3.75 51.39 4.38
CA GLN A 743 4.21 52.79 4.43
C GLN A 743 4.84 53.25 3.11
N ASN A 744 5.48 52.35 2.38
CA ASN A 744 6.13 52.65 1.10
C ASN A 744 5.15 52.74 -0.10
N TYR A 745 3.84 52.53 0.09
CA TYR A 745 2.85 52.75 -0.96
C TYR A 745 2.63 54.24 -1.17
N LYS A 746 3.18 54.76 -2.27
CA LYS A 746 2.80 56.07 -2.81
C LYS A 746 1.37 55.98 -3.35
N GLU A 747 0.52 56.89 -2.92
CA GLU A 747 -0.73 57.19 -3.62
C GLU A 747 -0.37 57.56 -5.08
N SER A 748 -1.12 57.05 -6.05
CA SER A 748 -1.00 57.59 -7.41
C SER A 748 -1.33 59.07 -7.32
N SER A 749 -0.44 59.93 -7.82
CA SER A 749 -0.70 61.37 -7.92
C SER A 749 -2.10 61.61 -8.48
N LYS A 750 -2.84 62.56 -7.90
CA LYS A 750 -4.28 62.84 -8.09
C LYS A 750 -4.75 63.15 -9.54
N PHE A 751 -4.01 62.77 -10.58
CA PHE A 751 -4.31 62.99 -12.00
C PHE A 751 -3.74 61.90 -12.95
N SER A 752 -3.60 60.65 -12.47
CA SER A 752 -3.28 59.50 -13.34
C SER A 752 -4.56 58.87 -13.89
N LEU A 753 -4.71 58.79 -15.22
CA LEU A 753 -5.81 58.09 -15.90
C LEU A 753 -5.78 56.55 -15.73
N HIS A 754 -4.69 56.02 -15.18
CA HIS A 754 -4.56 54.61 -14.82
C HIS A 754 -4.33 54.46 -13.31
N GLU A 755 -5.24 53.76 -12.63
CA GLU A 755 -5.03 53.21 -11.28
C GLU A 755 -3.92 52.15 -11.33
N THR A 756 -2.66 52.58 -11.38
CA THR A 756 -1.52 51.68 -11.21
C THR A 756 -1.26 51.53 -9.73
N TYR A 757 -2.09 50.74 -9.05
CA TYR A 757 -1.67 50.08 -7.82
C TYR A 757 -0.50 49.17 -8.19
N ARG A 758 0.72 49.63 -7.90
CA ARG A 758 1.93 48.83 -8.12
C ARG A 758 1.75 47.52 -7.34
N LEU A 759 1.70 46.41 -8.09
CA LEU A 759 1.46 45.04 -7.64
C LEU A 759 1.98 44.81 -6.21
N THR A 760 1.04 44.51 -5.32
CA THR A 760 1.28 44.25 -3.89
C THR A 760 2.46 43.31 -3.68
N THR A 761 3.43 43.72 -2.85
CA THR A 761 4.56 42.90 -2.42
C THR A 761 4.09 41.56 -1.81
N LYS A 762 4.92 40.52 -1.92
CA LYS A 762 4.61 39.16 -1.41
C LYS A 762 4.14 39.18 0.05
N ASP A 763 4.76 40.02 0.88
CA ASP A 763 4.46 40.17 2.30
C ASP A 763 3.06 40.71 2.57
N VAL A 764 2.57 41.64 1.73
CA VAL A 764 1.22 42.21 1.88
C VAL A 764 0.14 41.21 1.50
N LYS A 765 0.37 40.37 0.48
CA LYS A 765 -0.54 39.27 0.13
C LYS A 765 -0.55 38.18 1.20
N PHE A 766 0.61 37.81 1.74
CA PHE A 766 0.70 36.86 2.85
C PHE A 766 -0.02 37.38 4.10
N PHE A 767 0.19 38.65 4.44
CA PHE A 767 -0.51 39.31 5.54
C PHE A 767 -2.03 39.29 5.35
N GLY A 768 -2.53 39.77 4.21
CA GLY A 768 -3.96 39.85 3.94
C GLY A 768 -4.65 38.49 3.85
N LYS A 769 -4.01 37.51 3.20
CA LYS A 769 -4.62 36.21 2.86
C LYS A 769 -4.35 35.09 3.86
N VAL A 770 -3.29 35.17 4.67
CA VAL A 770 -2.93 34.11 5.63
C VAL A 770 -2.97 34.61 7.06
N VAL A 771 -2.31 35.73 7.35
CA VAL A 771 -2.18 36.23 8.74
C VAL A 771 -3.53 36.69 9.30
N LEU A 772 -4.31 37.47 8.54
CA LEU A 772 -5.63 37.93 9.00
C LEU A 772 -6.60 36.76 9.27
N PRO A 773 -6.86 35.83 8.34
CA PRO A 773 -7.79 34.74 8.61
C PRO A 773 -7.31 33.80 9.73
N LEU A 774 -5.99 33.63 9.89
CA LEU A 774 -5.42 32.86 10.98
C LEU A 774 -5.70 33.50 12.34
N ILE A 775 -5.54 34.82 12.46
CA ILE A 775 -5.90 35.58 13.68
C ILE A 775 -7.39 35.40 13.98
N GLU A 776 -8.26 35.59 13.00
CA GLU A 776 -9.72 35.44 13.18
C GLU A 776 -10.08 34.06 13.73
N LYS A 777 -9.60 32.99 13.10
CA LYS A 777 -9.92 31.60 13.47
C LYS A 777 -9.29 31.19 14.81
N TYR A 778 -8.03 31.55 15.05
CA TYR A 778 -7.29 31.15 16.26
C TYR A 778 -7.92 31.74 17.53
N PHE A 779 -8.18 33.05 17.55
CA PHE A 779 -8.79 33.70 18.71
C PHE A 779 -10.27 33.32 18.89
N GLN A 780 -10.96 32.92 17.81
CA GLN A 780 -12.31 32.37 17.91
C GLN A 780 -12.31 30.99 18.59
N ALA A 781 -11.35 30.12 18.25
CA ALA A 781 -11.22 28.78 18.84
C ALA A 781 -10.77 28.83 20.31
N HIS A 782 -9.77 29.66 20.62
CA HIS A 782 -9.13 29.72 21.94
C HIS A 782 -9.62 30.87 22.82
N ARG A 783 -10.85 31.36 22.58
CA ARG A 783 -11.43 32.50 23.32
C ARG A 783 -11.37 32.30 24.84
N ASN A 784 -11.72 31.11 25.32
CA ASN A 784 -11.76 30.81 26.75
C ASN A 784 -10.37 30.91 27.41
N TYR A 785 -9.30 30.55 26.69
CA TYR A 785 -7.93 30.61 27.19
C TYR A 785 -7.49 32.04 27.56
N PHE A 786 -7.84 33.02 26.73
CA PHE A 786 -7.48 34.43 26.95
C PHE A 786 -8.37 35.14 27.98
N ILE A 787 -9.62 34.68 28.14
CA ILE A 787 -10.60 35.28 29.06
C ILE A 787 -10.41 34.83 30.51
N ILE A 788 -10.09 33.56 30.76
CA ILE A 788 -10.09 33.00 32.12
C ILE A 788 -9.09 33.78 33.02
N PRO A 789 -9.55 34.31 34.18
CA PRO A 789 -8.67 35.00 35.11
C PRO A 789 -7.82 34.01 35.91
N PRO A 790 -6.58 34.38 36.28
CA PRO A 790 -5.63 33.49 36.99
C PRO A 790 -6.08 33.09 38.41
N SER A 791 -7.21 33.62 38.90
CA SER A 791 -7.78 33.34 40.22
C SER A 791 -8.53 32.01 40.32
N LEU A 792 -8.94 31.40 39.20
CA LEU A 792 -9.64 30.11 39.15
C LEU A 792 -8.62 28.97 38.89
N LYS A 793 -7.95 28.51 39.95
CA LYS A 793 -6.96 27.41 39.91
C LYS A 793 -7.60 26.00 39.82
N THR A 794 -8.41 25.75 38.80
CA THR A 794 -8.99 24.43 38.53
C THR A 794 -8.62 23.96 37.14
N GLY A 795 -7.50 23.23 37.03
CA GLY A 795 -7.18 22.27 35.96
C GLY A 795 -7.11 22.75 34.50
N ASN A 796 -7.57 23.95 34.18
CA ASN A 796 -7.62 24.51 32.83
C ASN A 796 -6.55 25.58 32.66
N SER A 797 -5.93 25.54 31.48
CA SER A 797 -4.85 26.45 31.14
C SER A 797 -5.31 27.89 30.94
N TYR A 798 -4.48 28.85 31.36
CA TYR A 798 -4.76 30.29 31.29
C TYR A 798 -3.64 31.05 30.58
N ALA A 799 -4.01 32.12 29.87
CA ALA A 799 -3.07 33.03 29.22
C ALA A 799 -2.20 33.78 30.24
N SER A 800 -0.90 33.84 29.94
CA SER A 800 0.08 34.61 30.70
C SER A 800 -0.14 36.12 30.53
N VAL A 801 0.35 36.92 31.48
CA VAL A 801 0.26 38.39 31.41
C VAL A 801 0.96 38.92 30.14
N LYS A 802 2.10 38.33 29.76
CA LYS A 802 2.83 38.66 28.52
C LYS A 802 1.99 38.35 27.28
N GLU A 803 1.27 37.24 27.25
CA GLU A 803 0.41 36.85 26.12
C GLU A 803 -0.80 37.78 25.98
N LYS A 804 -1.37 38.24 27.10
CA LYS A 804 -2.43 39.26 27.10
C LYS A 804 -1.91 40.61 26.60
N GLU A 805 -0.72 41.04 27.03
CA GLU A 805 -0.08 42.26 26.54
C GLU A 805 0.20 42.21 25.03
N MET A 806 0.73 41.09 24.53
CA MET A 806 0.95 40.89 23.10
C MET A 806 -0.35 40.90 22.29
N SER A 807 -1.43 40.34 22.83
CA SER A 807 -2.76 40.37 22.21
C SER A 807 -3.32 41.80 22.12
N CYS A 808 -3.16 42.60 23.17
CA CYS A 808 -3.51 44.04 23.15
C CYS A 808 -2.64 44.81 22.15
N SER A 809 -1.33 44.55 22.11
CA SER A 809 -0.40 45.16 21.15
C SER A 809 -0.80 44.84 19.71
N LEU A 810 -1.20 43.59 19.46
CA LEU A 810 -1.68 43.13 18.16
C LEU A 810 -2.95 43.89 17.74
N PHE A 811 -3.92 44.05 18.64
CA PHE A 811 -5.11 44.86 18.39
C PHE A 811 -4.77 46.31 18.07
N CYS A 812 -3.94 46.96 18.89
CA CYS A 812 -3.56 48.36 18.70
C CYS A 812 -2.83 48.59 17.36
N LYS A 813 -1.87 47.73 17.02
CA LYS A 813 -1.11 47.82 15.76
C LYS A 813 -1.99 47.56 14.54
N LEU A 814 -2.88 46.56 14.60
CA LEU A 814 -3.80 46.25 13.51
C LEU A 814 -4.82 47.39 13.29
N ALA A 815 -5.38 47.93 14.37
CA ALA A 815 -6.32 49.05 14.32
C ALA A 815 -5.65 50.33 13.79
N PHE A 816 -4.41 50.59 14.19
CA PHE A 816 -3.62 51.71 13.69
C PHE A 816 -3.33 51.57 12.18
N LEU A 817 -2.90 50.38 11.75
CA LEU A 817 -2.63 50.06 10.34
C LEU A 817 -3.88 50.27 9.47
N LEU A 818 -5.04 49.76 9.91
CA LEU A 818 -6.32 49.91 9.21
C LEU A 818 -6.74 51.38 9.09
N ARG A 819 -6.52 52.18 10.16
CA ARG A 819 -6.83 53.63 10.15
C ARG A 819 -5.91 54.42 9.22
N GLN A 820 -4.62 54.10 9.18
CA GLN A 820 -3.66 54.85 8.36
C GLN A 820 -3.75 54.56 6.86
N LYS A 821 -4.09 53.32 6.47
CA LYS A 821 -4.01 52.86 5.08
C LYS A 821 -5.27 52.12 4.62
N PHE A 822 -6.45 52.65 4.94
CA PHE A 822 -7.75 52.05 4.60
C PHE A 822 -7.91 51.69 3.11
N SER A 823 -7.42 52.54 2.21
CA SER A 823 -7.47 52.31 0.75
C SER A 823 -6.57 51.17 0.26
N ALA A 824 -5.52 50.80 1.01
CA ALA A 824 -4.61 49.72 0.64
C ALA A 824 -5.14 48.32 0.96
N PHE A 825 -6.15 48.21 1.83
CA PHE A 825 -6.76 46.92 2.21
C PHE A 825 -7.78 46.42 1.18
N GLY A 826 -8.45 47.29 0.42
CA GLY A 826 -9.41 46.91 -0.62
C GLY A 826 -10.43 45.85 -0.14
N ASN A 827 -10.36 44.65 -0.72
CA ASN A 827 -11.24 43.51 -0.40
C ASN A 827 -10.98 42.86 0.98
N ASP A 828 -9.84 43.12 1.61
CA ASP A 828 -9.45 42.48 2.88
C ASP A 828 -9.98 43.24 4.11
N VAL A 829 -10.57 44.44 3.93
CA VAL A 829 -11.15 45.27 5.01
C VAL A 829 -12.17 44.51 5.85
N SER A 830 -13.06 43.73 5.22
CA SER A 830 -14.08 42.95 5.95
C SER A 830 -13.45 41.94 6.90
N ILE A 831 -12.38 41.27 6.49
CA ILE A 831 -11.68 40.27 7.31
C ILE A 831 -10.92 40.98 8.44
N THR A 832 -10.25 42.10 8.17
CA THR A 832 -9.57 42.89 9.22
C THR A 832 -10.56 43.37 10.29
N VAL A 833 -11.75 43.82 9.90
CA VAL A 833 -12.80 44.22 10.86
C VAL A 833 -13.29 43.03 11.68
N ARG A 834 -13.43 41.83 11.10
CA ARG A 834 -13.77 40.61 11.85
C ARG A 834 -12.66 40.24 12.84
N CYS A 835 -11.40 40.31 12.43
CA CYS A 835 -10.25 40.09 13.31
C CYS A 835 -10.30 41.01 14.52
N LEU A 836 -10.53 42.31 14.33
CA LEU A 836 -10.68 43.28 15.42
C LEU A 836 -11.83 42.92 16.35
N LYS A 837 -12.99 42.52 15.82
CA LYS A 837 -14.13 42.08 16.64
C LYS A 837 -13.82 40.84 17.48
N VAL A 838 -13.11 39.86 16.92
CA VAL A 838 -12.73 38.63 17.63
C VAL A 838 -11.67 38.92 18.69
N LEU A 839 -10.66 39.73 18.36
CA LEU A 839 -9.65 40.17 19.32
C LEU A 839 -10.26 40.92 20.51
N VAL A 840 -11.18 41.86 20.25
CA VAL A 840 -11.90 42.54 21.33
C VAL A 840 -12.63 41.53 22.22
N ARG A 841 -13.36 40.58 21.65
CA ARG A 841 -14.06 39.54 22.43
C ARG A 841 -13.15 38.61 23.23
N ALA A 842 -11.86 38.53 22.90
CA ALA A 842 -10.86 37.73 23.61
C ALA A 842 -10.07 38.55 24.65
N ILE A 843 -9.99 39.88 24.47
CA ILE A 843 -9.32 40.83 25.38
C ILE A 843 -10.30 41.35 26.45
N ASP A 844 -11.59 41.47 26.11
CA ASP A 844 -12.62 42.12 26.92
C ASP A 844 -13.18 41.17 28.00
N VAL A 845 -12.63 41.30 29.21
CA VAL A 845 -13.31 41.19 30.53
C VAL A 845 -12.79 42.31 31.42
#